data_AF-A0A364Y0X5-F1
#
_entry.id   AF-A0A364Y0X5-F1
#
_cell.length_a   1.000
_cell.length_b   1.000
_cell.length_c   1.000
_cell.angle_alpha   90.00
_cell.angle_beta   90.00
_cell.angle_gamma   90.00
#
_symmetry.space_group_name_H-M   'P 1'
#
loop_
_entity.id
_entity.type
_entity.pdbx_description
1 polymer ?
#
loop_
_entity_poly.entity_id
_entity_poly.type
_entity_poly.pdbx_seq_one_letter_code
_entity_poly.pdbx_strand_id
1 'polypeptide(L)'
;MKNFTIHKSFLMVVALLMIVEVSIAQKKKDKSPSKVILTYNEKSFGSFMKAWSILGPLPVKEGTANPDDETQRKFFEEDMIPTVGLKDGRPLPSFQHNGKTLTWTPYVSQDDVVELDVVYPNTDYAAVYAWAEITSEAERQVFFGVGSDDGIKIWHNEKLIHNNWIPRGITKDQDLVAVKLVKGSNRILLKVQDFQQGWGYAVRVMDNTALSEKLVQAARNGQLDDIKVLIEAGVDVNGKDKNGITAYEAAKIAGRDEAVAALTAKGAQQKVMLTGEQLVDATYSHLAKKPSPATVVLVSQNGKILFQKAYGLADVAKKTPATLTTKFRIGSITKQFTASAILKLQEEGKISVNDKLSKFFPDFPRAHEVTIHHLLTHTSGIHSYTGKSDFLDHVTKPISNDALLAYFKNDPYDFNPGDEYRYNNSGYFLLGYIVEKVSGKTFAQYLDDTFFKPLGMKNTGIHSATLKLTEEANGHQPEGDGYKLAMNWDMSWAGGAGALYSTVGDLNLWNDALFGGKVLKPESMKAAFTSVVLNNGRTPDSGKYGYGWGIAEYRGTESIGHSGGLHGFISQLSRLPAHNLTVVILTNTSPPVSEFNPSVIAEYFIWDKLGKQSSFAQSASTGDVKAYEGRYDFGNGAVMIITSKDNNLFAQLSGQPNFPIFPQGQDDYFWKVVPARIKFVRNEKGEVTHGDFEQNGQKLKVNKLKEETIVKVDPAIWKKYEGKYKFQDLIITISTSDGKLLAQATNQPTFELLPVSELDYVVRELNAKLSFVKSEEKISHIVIDMGGRKSDALRME
;
A
#
# COMPACT_ATOMS: atom_id res chain seq x y z
N MET A 1 15.83 -28.56 -46.24
CA MET A 1 14.69 -29.30 -46.82
C MET A 1 13.83 -29.80 -45.66
N LYS A 2 12.66 -29.17 -45.46
CA LYS A 2 11.31 -29.75 -45.62
C LYS A 2 10.81 -30.58 -44.41
N ASN A 3 9.82 -29.97 -43.73
CA ASN A 3 8.60 -30.51 -43.12
C ASN A 3 8.69 -31.73 -42.18
N PHE A 4 8.23 -31.55 -40.94
CA PHE A 4 6.95 -32.14 -40.52
C PHE A 4 6.33 -31.35 -39.34
N THR A 5 5.03 -31.11 -39.49
CA THR A 5 4.14 -30.33 -38.63
C THR A 5 3.31 -31.29 -37.77
N ILE A 6 2.61 -30.71 -36.77
CA ILE A 6 1.35 -31.14 -36.13
C ILE A 6 1.47 -31.93 -34.81
N HIS A 7 1.36 -31.22 -33.67
CA HIS A 7 0.29 -31.40 -32.65
C HIS A 7 0.64 -30.59 -31.38
N LYS A 8 0.35 -29.28 -31.37
CA LYS A 8 0.35 -28.47 -30.13
C LYS A 8 -0.53 -27.23 -30.28
N SER A 9 -1.75 -27.41 -30.78
CA SER A 9 -2.76 -26.34 -30.85
C SER A 9 -4.16 -26.95 -30.90
N PHE A 10 -4.59 -27.62 -29.83
CA PHE A 10 -6.02 -27.97 -29.67
C PHE A 10 -6.49 -28.20 -28.23
N LEU A 11 -5.60 -28.21 -27.22
CA LEU A 11 -6.01 -28.46 -25.83
C LEU A 11 -6.07 -27.22 -24.92
N MET A 12 -5.78 -26.02 -25.43
CA MET A 12 -5.73 -24.80 -24.58
C MET A 12 -6.84 -23.78 -24.90
N VAL A 13 -7.68 -24.05 -25.89
CA VAL A 13 -8.89 -23.25 -26.20
C VAL A 13 -10.14 -23.83 -25.52
N VAL A 14 -10.12 -25.10 -25.09
CA VAL A 14 -11.31 -25.80 -24.59
C VAL A 14 -11.58 -25.55 -23.09
N ALA A 15 -10.60 -25.07 -22.32
CA ALA A 15 -10.79 -24.77 -20.89
C ALA A 15 -11.38 -23.36 -20.62
N LEU A 16 -11.28 -22.42 -21.57
CA LEU A 16 -11.84 -21.06 -21.44
C LEU A 16 -13.30 -20.96 -21.95
N LEU A 17 -13.80 -22.00 -22.62
CA LEU A 17 -15.12 -22.04 -23.27
C LEU A 17 -16.24 -22.61 -22.39
N MET A 18 -15.98 -22.95 -21.12
CA MET A 18 -17.01 -23.54 -20.25
C MET A 18 -17.88 -22.53 -19.45
N ILE A 19 -17.64 -21.22 -19.54
CA ILE A 19 -18.38 -20.22 -18.72
C ILE A 19 -19.16 -19.20 -19.57
N VAL A 20 -18.88 -19.08 -20.88
CA VAL A 20 -19.57 -18.13 -21.78
C VAL A 20 -20.17 -18.90 -22.96
N GLU A 21 -21.50 -18.98 -23.06
CA GLU A 21 -22.15 -19.43 -24.29
C GLU A 21 -22.11 -18.30 -25.32
N VAL A 22 -21.11 -18.31 -26.20
CA VAL A 22 -21.11 -17.48 -27.40
C VAL A 22 -22.00 -18.15 -28.44
N SER A 23 -23.29 -17.78 -28.48
CA SER A 23 -24.21 -18.34 -29.47
C SER A 23 -24.06 -17.60 -30.80
N ILE A 24 -23.39 -18.21 -31.78
CA ILE A 24 -23.42 -17.75 -33.18
C ILE A 24 -24.64 -18.39 -33.85
N ALA A 25 -25.73 -17.64 -33.96
CA ALA A 25 -26.92 -18.10 -34.67
C ALA A 25 -26.70 -18.09 -36.21
N GLN A 26 -26.13 -19.17 -36.76
CA GLN A 26 -26.19 -19.45 -38.20
C GLN A 26 -27.50 -20.19 -38.53
N LYS A 27 -28.56 -19.44 -38.86
CA LYS A 27 -29.64 -19.97 -39.70
C LYS A 27 -29.64 -19.25 -41.05
N LYS A 28 -29.66 -20.06 -42.11
CA LYS A 28 -29.47 -19.73 -43.53
C LYS A 28 -30.25 -18.47 -43.98
N LYS A 29 -29.57 -17.67 -44.80
CA LYS A 29 -30.04 -16.49 -45.56
C LYS A 29 -30.35 -15.23 -44.74
N ASP A 30 -29.32 -14.60 -44.18
CA ASP A 30 -29.22 -13.14 -44.22
C ASP A 30 -27.74 -12.70 -44.11
N LYS A 31 -27.30 -11.74 -44.94
CA LYS A 31 -25.91 -11.23 -44.97
C LYS A 31 -25.78 -10.01 -44.05
N SER A 32 -26.08 -10.17 -42.77
CA SER A 32 -25.81 -9.17 -41.72
C SER A 32 -24.74 -9.70 -40.76
N PRO A 33 -23.79 -8.86 -40.31
CA PRO A 33 -22.73 -9.28 -39.39
C PRO A 33 -23.36 -9.91 -38.14
N SER A 34 -22.96 -11.14 -37.86
CA SER A 34 -23.51 -11.97 -36.78
C SER A 34 -23.37 -11.29 -35.42
N LYS A 35 -24.51 -11.01 -34.76
CA LYS A 35 -24.60 -10.50 -33.38
C LYS A 35 -23.93 -11.49 -32.41
N VAL A 36 -22.79 -11.13 -31.85
CA VAL A 36 -22.21 -11.81 -30.68
C VAL A 36 -22.94 -11.27 -29.46
N ILE A 37 -23.93 -12.01 -28.95
CA ILE A 37 -24.58 -11.72 -27.68
C ILE A 37 -23.77 -12.44 -26.59
N LEU A 38 -23.25 -11.69 -25.63
CA LEU A 38 -22.47 -12.22 -24.51
C LEU A 38 -23.43 -12.38 -23.33
N THR A 39 -23.79 -13.64 -23.04
CA THR A 39 -24.81 -13.98 -22.04
C THR A 39 -24.17 -14.61 -20.82
N TYR A 40 -24.49 -14.06 -19.65
CA TYR A 40 -24.17 -14.61 -18.33
C TYR A 40 -25.35 -15.38 -17.78
N ASN A 41 -25.13 -16.38 -16.93
CA ASN A 41 -26.21 -17.17 -16.34
C ASN A 41 -25.99 -17.38 -14.84
N GLU A 42 -26.96 -18.00 -14.17
CA GLU A 42 -26.92 -18.16 -12.72
C GLU A 42 -25.69 -18.95 -12.21
N LYS A 43 -25.11 -19.83 -13.03
CA LYS A 43 -23.90 -20.58 -12.67
C LYS A 43 -22.65 -19.69 -12.62
N SER A 44 -22.68 -18.52 -13.27
CA SER A 44 -21.59 -17.54 -13.24
C SER A 44 -21.75 -16.48 -12.15
N PHE A 45 -22.82 -16.52 -11.34
CA PHE A 45 -22.95 -15.59 -10.22
C PHE A 45 -21.76 -15.76 -9.25
N GLY A 46 -21.29 -14.66 -8.66
CA GLY A 46 -20.05 -14.57 -7.91
C GLY A 46 -18.81 -14.30 -8.78
N SER A 47 -18.84 -14.63 -10.08
CA SER A 47 -17.74 -14.34 -11.02
C SER A 47 -17.92 -12.99 -11.70
N PHE A 48 -16.80 -12.31 -12.00
CA PHE A 48 -16.83 -11.06 -12.76
C PHE A 48 -17.23 -11.28 -14.21
N MET A 49 -18.05 -10.36 -14.71
CA MET A 49 -18.44 -10.31 -16.11
C MET A 49 -17.27 -9.77 -16.91
N LYS A 50 -16.54 -10.65 -17.61
CA LYS A 50 -15.33 -10.29 -18.38
C LYS A 50 -15.61 -9.95 -19.84
N ALA A 51 -16.73 -10.43 -20.38
CA ALA A 51 -17.15 -10.29 -21.76
C ALA A 51 -18.23 -9.22 -21.95
N TRP A 52 -17.96 -8.21 -22.79
CA TRP A 52 -18.86 -7.07 -23.04
C TRP A 52 -18.90 -6.72 -24.52
N SER A 53 -20.01 -6.14 -24.98
CA SER A 53 -20.01 -5.34 -26.21
C SER A 53 -19.74 -3.89 -25.84
N ILE A 54 -18.72 -3.27 -26.41
CA ILE A 54 -18.28 -1.91 -26.06
C ILE A 54 -18.51 -0.96 -27.25
N LEU A 55 -19.01 0.24 -26.97
CA LEU A 55 -19.24 1.32 -27.93
C LEU A 55 -18.51 2.58 -27.45
N GLY A 56 -17.55 3.06 -28.23
CA GLY A 56 -16.75 4.24 -27.91
C GLY A 56 -15.37 4.21 -28.60
N PRO A 57 -14.43 5.06 -28.16
CA PRO A 57 -14.58 6.03 -27.09
C PRO A 57 -15.34 7.28 -27.58
N LEU A 58 -16.09 7.91 -26.69
CA LEU A 58 -16.79 9.16 -26.93
C LEU A 58 -16.04 10.28 -26.19
N PRO A 59 -15.33 11.17 -26.88
CA PRO A 59 -14.60 12.24 -26.21
C PRO A 59 -15.60 13.18 -25.51
N VAL A 60 -15.34 13.52 -24.25
CA VAL A 60 -16.14 14.49 -23.49
C VAL A 60 -16.17 15.85 -24.19
N LYS A 61 -15.05 16.21 -24.83
CA LYS A 61 -14.88 17.44 -25.60
C LYS A 61 -14.01 17.17 -26.83
N GLU A 62 -14.44 17.64 -27.99
CA GLU A 62 -13.63 17.56 -29.22
C GLU A 62 -12.48 18.58 -29.17
N GLY A 63 -11.27 18.19 -29.58
CA GLY A 63 -10.05 19.00 -29.56
C GLY A 63 -8.99 18.51 -28.56
N THR A 64 -7.94 19.31 -28.34
CA THR A 64 -6.78 18.94 -27.48
C THR A 64 -6.79 19.59 -26.10
N ALA A 65 -7.84 20.34 -25.76
CA ALA A 65 -7.94 21.03 -24.48
C ALA A 65 -8.72 20.20 -23.46
N ASN A 66 -8.15 19.99 -22.27
CA ASN A 66 -8.80 19.24 -21.21
C ASN A 66 -10.13 19.92 -20.80
N PRO A 67 -11.23 19.16 -20.66
CA PRO A 67 -12.52 19.70 -20.23
C PRO A 67 -12.50 20.06 -18.74
N ASP A 68 -13.19 21.14 -18.38
CA ASP A 68 -13.45 21.47 -16.98
C ASP A 68 -14.48 20.52 -16.34
N ASP A 69 -14.54 20.49 -15.01
CA ASP A 69 -15.46 19.64 -14.24
C ASP A 69 -16.93 19.81 -14.64
N GLU A 70 -17.34 21.05 -14.96
CA GLU A 70 -18.72 21.33 -15.36
C GLU A 70 -19.05 20.67 -16.70
N THR A 71 -18.14 20.77 -17.68
CA THR A 71 -18.24 20.11 -18.98
C THR A 71 -18.26 18.59 -18.82
N GLN A 72 -17.35 18.04 -18.01
CA GLN A 72 -17.28 16.60 -17.74
C GLN A 72 -18.57 16.08 -17.10
N ARG A 73 -19.09 16.80 -16.10
CA ARG A 73 -20.32 16.41 -15.42
C ARG A 73 -21.53 16.53 -16.33
N LYS A 74 -21.62 17.61 -17.13
CA LYS A 74 -22.71 17.78 -18.10
C LYS A 74 -22.72 16.66 -19.12
N PHE A 75 -21.55 16.31 -19.66
CA PHE A 75 -21.41 15.19 -20.58
C PHE A 75 -21.80 13.87 -19.92
N PHE A 76 -21.43 13.64 -18.66
CA PHE A 76 -21.85 12.45 -17.92
C PHE A 76 -23.36 12.39 -17.71
N GLU A 77 -23.99 13.52 -17.38
CA GLU A 77 -25.42 13.61 -17.18
C GLU A 77 -26.23 13.43 -18.47
N GLU A 78 -25.65 13.76 -19.61
CA GLU A 78 -26.26 13.52 -20.91
C GLU A 78 -26.37 12.01 -21.22
N ASP A 79 -27.57 11.47 -21.02
CA ASP A 79 -27.88 10.11 -21.44
C ASP A 79 -28.09 10.10 -22.95
N MET A 80 -27.06 9.66 -23.69
CA MET A 80 -27.17 9.48 -25.14
C MET A 80 -28.04 8.24 -25.50
N ILE A 81 -28.74 7.66 -24.52
CA ILE A 81 -29.48 6.40 -24.55
C ILE A 81 -30.69 6.38 -25.47
N PRO A 82 -31.49 7.47 -25.63
CA PRO A 82 -32.52 7.50 -26.66
C PRO A 82 -31.94 7.36 -28.08
N THR A 83 -30.61 7.49 -28.21
CA THR A 83 -29.88 7.53 -29.48
C THR A 83 -28.75 6.50 -29.67
N VAL A 84 -28.19 5.82 -28.65
CA VAL A 84 -27.03 4.86 -28.75
C VAL A 84 -27.31 3.56 -29.54
N GLY A 85 -28.36 3.56 -30.36
CA GLY A 85 -28.69 2.45 -31.23
C GLY A 85 -29.05 1.22 -30.42
N LEU A 86 -29.96 1.35 -29.46
CA LEU A 86 -30.64 0.17 -28.92
C LEU A 86 -32.01 0.05 -29.60
N LYS A 87 -32.33 -1.15 -30.09
CA LYS A 87 -33.69 -1.52 -30.52
C LYS A 87 -34.15 -2.65 -29.64
N ASP A 88 -35.27 -2.45 -28.93
CA ASP A 88 -35.77 -3.36 -27.91
C ASP A 88 -34.69 -3.69 -26.84
N GLY A 89 -33.94 -2.66 -26.41
CA GLY A 89 -32.86 -2.77 -25.43
C GLY A 89 -31.60 -3.54 -25.88
N ARG A 90 -31.46 -3.80 -27.19
CA ARG A 90 -30.31 -4.53 -27.76
C ARG A 90 -29.50 -3.67 -28.74
N PRO A 91 -28.16 -3.78 -28.76
CA PRO A 91 -27.30 -3.09 -29.71
C PRO A 91 -27.72 -3.24 -31.17
N LEU A 92 -27.80 -2.10 -31.86
CA LEU A 92 -27.86 -1.95 -33.31
C LEU A 92 -26.44 -2.08 -33.89
N PRO A 93 -26.32 -2.45 -35.18
CA PRO A 93 -25.01 -2.69 -35.80
C PRO A 93 -24.09 -1.46 -35.82
N SER A 94 -24.65 -0.25 -35.97
CA SER A 94 -23.90 1.00 -35.99
C SER A 94 -24.74 2.17 -35.50
N PHE A 95 -24.06 3.21 -35.05
CA PHE A 95 -24.61 4.43 -34.46
C PHE A 95 -23.87 5.65 -35.03
N GLN A 96 -24.57 6.77 -35.30
CA GLN A 96 -23.94 8.01 -35.74
C GLN A 96 -23.83 8.99 -34.58
N HIS A 97 -22.64 9.51 -34.33
CA HIS A 97 -22.39 10.55 -33.32
C HIS A 97 -21.39 11.57 -33.85
N ASN A 98 -21.74 12.86 -33.85
CA ASN A 98 -20.89 13.95 -34.35
C ASN A 98 -20.27 13.67 -35.74
N GLY A 99 -21.05 13.07 -36.64
CA GLY A 99 -20.60 12.71 -38.00
C GLY A 99 -19.69 11.47 -38.08
N LYS A 100 -19.42 10.78 -36.98
CA LYS A 100 -18.68 9.52 -36.92
C LYS A 100 -19.64 8.33 -36.78
N THR A 101 -19.36 7.26 -37.51
CA THR A 101 -20.05 5.97 -37.34
C THR A 101 -19.34 5.15 -36.26
N LEU A 102 -20.04 4.84 -35.18
CA LEU A 102 -19.56 3.99 -34.09
C LEU A 102 -20.21 2.60 -34.18
N THR A 103 -19.47 1.57 -33.82
CA THR A 103 -19.92 0.18 -33.85
C THR A 103 -19.64 -0.52 -32.53
N TRP A 104 -20.58 -1.34 -32.07
CA TRP A 104 -20.40 -2.17 -30.91
C TRP A 104 -19.38 -3.27 -31.18
N THR A 105 -18.31 -3.31 -30.39
CA THR A 105 -17.20 -4.27 -30.54
C THR A 105 -17.21 -5.26 -29.37
N PRO A 106 -17.24 -6.58 -29.62
CA PRO A 106 -17.05 -7.57 -28.55
C PRO A 106 -15.66 -7.47 -27.93
N TYR A 107 -15.58 -7.50 -26.61
CA TYR A 107 -14.36 -7.50 -25.83
C TYR A 107 -14.45 -8.53 -24.70
N VAL A 108 -13.35 -9.23 -24.43
CA VAL A 108 -13.25 -10.19 -23.31
C VAL A 108 -11.97 -9.89 -22.53
N SER A 109 -12.14 -9.40 -21.31
CA SER A 109 -11.02 -9.16 -20.40
C SER A 109 -10.35 -10.48 -19.99
N GLN A 110 -9.04 -10.44 -19.81
CA GLN A 110 -8.30 -11.53 -19.17
C GLN A 110 -8.44 -11.48 -17.64
N ASP A 111 -8.67 -10.28 -17.11
CA ASP A 111 -8.78 -10.00 -15.70
C ASP A 111 -10.24 -9.79 -15.27
N ASP A 112 -10.47 -9.69 -13.97
CA ASP A 112 -11.79 -9.38 -13.42
C ASP A 112 -12.23 -7.93 -13.70
N VAL A 113 -11.26 -7.07 -14.03
CA VAL A 113 -11.47 -5.69 -14.44
C VAL A 113 -11.41 -5.63 -15.96
N VAL A 114 -12.34 -4.90 -16.57
CA VAL A 114 -12.29 -4.51 -17.98
C VAL A 114 -11.45 -3.25 -18.07
N GLU A 115 -10.19 -3.40 -18.47
CA GLU A 115 -9.25 -2.28 -18.67
C GLU A 115 -9.49 -1.66 -20.05
N LEU A 116 -10.11 -0.48 -20.06
CA LEU A 116 -10.44 0.23 -21.29
C LEU A 116 -9.21 0.88 -21.93
N ASP A 117 -8.15 1.15 -21.16
CA ASP A 117 -6.87 1.63 -21.70
C ASP A 117 -6.22 0.61 -22.65
N VAL A 118 -6.48 -0.68 -22.45
CA VAL A 118 -6.04 -1.74 -23.37
C VAL A 118 -6.84 -1.70 -24.67
N VAL A 119 -8.11 -1.28 -24.61
CA VAL A 119 -9.02 -1.17 -25.76
C VAL A 119 -8.80 0.13 -26.52
N TYR A 120 -8.57 1.22 -25.79
CA TYR A 120 -8.50 2.60 -26.28
C TYR A 120 -7.28 3.33 -25.67
N PRO A 121 -6.06 2.94 -26.07
CA PRO A 121 -4.84 3.49 -25.47
C PRO A 121 -4.71 5.00 -25.70
N ASN A 122 -4.21 5.71 -24.69
CA ASN A 122 -4.00 7.18 -24.71
C ASN A 122 -5.30 7.99 -24.89
N THR A 123 -6.40 7.55 -24.29
CA THR A 123 -7.69 8.22 -24.35
C THR A 123 -8.08 8.70 -22.97
N ASP A 124 -7.77 9.96 -22.64
CA ASP A 124 -8.28 10.61 -21.44
C ASP A 124 -9.59 11.37 -21.75
N TYR A 125 -10.40 11.63 -20.72
CA TYR A 125 -11.61 12.46 -20.80
C TYR A 125 -12.62 11.92 -21.82
N ALA A 126 -12.92 10.63 -21.76
CA ALA A 126 -13.86 9.98 -22.65
C ALA A 126 -14.86 9.11 -21.89
N ALA A 127 -15.96 8.77 -22.57
CA ALA A 127 -16.88 7.75 -22.10
C ALA A 127 -17.04 6.60 -23.08
N VAL A 128 -17.36 5.43 -22.55
CA VAL A 128 -17.81 4.27 -23.32
C VAL A 128 -19.17 3.82 -22.83
N TYR A 129 -19.91 3.20 -23.73
CA TYR A 129 -21.02 2.37 -23.35
C TYR A 129 -20.61 0.90 -23.41
N ALA A 130 -21.00 0.12 -22.40
CA ALA A 130 -20.77 -1.31 -22.37
C ALA A 130 -22.08 -2.06 -22.16
N TRP A 131 -22.34 -3.09 -22.95
CA TRP A 131 -23.57 -3.85 -22.94
C TRP A 131 -23.32 -5.35 -22.72
N ALA A 132 -24.16 -5.97 -21.89
CA ALA A 132 -24.19 -7.40 -21.64
C ALA A 132 -25.62 -7.89 -21.36
N GLU A 133 -25.84 -9.20 -21.45
CA GLU A 133 -27.12 -9.83 -21.12
C GLU A 133 -26.92 -10.89 -20.02
N ILE A 134 -27.83 -10.94 -19.05
CA ILE A 134 -27.88 -11.96 -18.00
C ILE A 134 -29.16 -12.76 -18.19
N THR A 135 -29.05 -14.08 -18.23
CA THR A 135 -30.19 -15.00 -18.20
C THR A 135 -30.42 -15.51 -16.80
N SER A 136 -31.63 -15.34 -16.28
CA SER A 136 -32.06 -15.90 -14.98
C SER A 136 -33.19 -16.90 -15.18
N GLU A 137 -33.16 -17.99 -14.42
CA GLU A 137 -34.15 -19.07 -14.48
C GLU A 137 -35.47 -18.70 -13.77
N ALA A 138 -35.41 -17.72 -12.85
CA ALA A 138 -36.55 -17.24 -12.08
C ALA A 138 -36.41 -15.74 -11.75
N GLU A 139 -37.52 -15.10 -11.39
CA GLU A 139 -37.49 -13.76 -10.82
C GLU A 139 -36.83 -13.81 -9.43
N ARG A 140 -35.88 -12.91 -9.16
CA ARG A 140 -35.19 -12.82 -7.86
C ARG A 140 -34.53 -11.47 -7.63
N GLN A 141 -34.39 -11.11 -6.36
CA GLN A 141 -33.57 -9.97 -5.95
C GLN A 141 -32.10 -10.41 -5.89
N VAL A 142 -31.22 -9.62 -6.49
CA VAL A 142 -29.75 -9.79 -6.44
C VAL A 142 -29.09 -8.45 -6.16
N PHE A 143 -27.77 -8.50 -5.98
CA PHE A 143 -26.91 -7.31 -5.98
C PHE A 143 -25.92 -7.40 -7.12
N PHE A 144 -25.66 -6.27 -7.78
CA PHE A 144 -24.45 -6.11 -8.55
C PHE A 144 -23.36 -5.55 -7.66
N GLY A 145 -22.20 -6.21 -7.67
CA GLY A 145 -20.96 -5.64 -7.19
C GLY A 145 -20.32 -4.88 -8.34
N VAL A 146 -20.14 -3.57 -8.17
CA VAL A 146 -19.68 -2.65 -9.22
C VAL A 146 -18.41 -1.97 -8.76
N GLY A 147 -17.38 -2.04 -9.59
CA GLY A 147 -16.21 -1.16 -9.54
C GLY A 147 -16.15 -0.35 -10.82
N SER A 148 -15.80 0.92 -10.73
CA SER A 148 -15.62 1.78 -11.89
C SER A 148 -14.57 2.82 -11.62
N ASP A 149 -13.96 3.27 -12.70
CA ASP A 149 -13.23 4.52 -12.71
C ASP A 149 -14.22 5.69 -12.77
N ASP A 150 -13.91 6.76 -12.03
CA ASP A 150 -14.55 8.09 -12.03
C ASP A 150 -16.10 8.16 -12.14
N GLY A 151 -16.66 8.04 -13.34
CA GLY A 151 -18.10 8.09 -13.58
C GLY A 151 -18.70 6.77 -14.05
N ILE A 152 -19.74 6.26 -13.38
CA ILE A 152 -20.54 5.13 -13.87
C ILE A 152 -22.05 5.32 -13.73
N LYS A 153 -22.78 5.04 -14.82
CA LYS A 153 -24.24 4.81 -14.80
C LYS A 153 -24.54 3.38 -15.22
N ILE A 154 -25.58 2.80 -14.63
CA ILE A 154 -26.05 1.44 -14.94
C ILE A 154 -27.54 1.46 -15.20
N TRP A 155 -27.93 0.89 -16.33
CA TRP A 155 -29.32 0.60 -16.65
C TRP A 155 -29.55 -0.91 -16.65
N HIS A 156 -30.64 -1.33 -16.01
CA HIS A 156 -31.17 -2.69 -16.08
C HIS A 156 -32.53 -2.64 -16.77
N ASN A 157 -32.66 -3.36 -17.89
CA ASN A 157 -33.86 -3.34 -18.72
C ASN A 157 -34.37 -1.91 -18.98
N GLU A 158 -33.44 -1.03 -19.42
CA GLU A 158 -33.70 0.37 -19.79
C GLU A 158 -34.04 1.31 -18.62
N LYS A 159 -34.14 0.80 -17.38
CA LYS A 159 -34.31 1.62 -16.18
C LYS A 159 -32.96 1.92 -15.55
N LEU A 160 -32.68 3.20 -15.29
CA LEU A 160 -31.50 3.63 -14.53
C LEU A 160 -31.61 3.09 -13.10
N ILE A 161 -30.61 2.33 -12.67
CA ILE A 161 -30.55 1.70 -11.35
C ILE A 161 -29.34 2.17 -10.53
N HIS A 162 -28.34 2.76 -11.17
CA HIS A 162 -27.15 3.31 -10.50
C HIS A 162 -26.63 4.52 -11.27
N ASN A 163 -26.24 5.56 -10.54
CA ASN A 163 -25.66 6.78 -11.08
C ASN A 163 -24.65 7.34 -10.09
N ASN A 164 -23.37 7.27 -10.42
CA ASN A 164 -22.30 7.68 -9.54
C ASN A 164 -21.22 8.44 -10.34
N TRP A 165 -20.92 9.67 -9.94
CA TRP A 165 -19.91 10.52 -10.56
C TRP A 165 -18.98 11.02 -9.48
N ILE A 166 -17.92 10.27 -9.20
CA ILE A 166 -16.98 10.55 -8.11
C ILE A 166 -15.57 10.20 -8.60
N PRO A 167 -14.61 11.14 -8.60
CA PRO A 167 -13.24 10.84 -8.97
C PRO A 167 -12.67 9.70 -8.12
N ARG A 168 -12.37 8.54 -8.71
CA ARG A 168 -11.89 7.35 -8.01
C ARG A 168 -11.36 6.31 -8.99
N GLY A 169 -10.33 5.56 -8.57
CA GLY A 169 -9.89 4.38 -9.31
C GLY A 169 -10.78 3.15 -9.11
N ILE A 170 -10.61 2.16 -9.99
CA ILE A 170 -11.44 0.95 -10.02
C ILE A 170 -11.18 0.05 -8.80
N THR A 171 -12.14 0.02 -7.87
CA THR A 171 -12.16 -0.97 -6.79
C THR A 171 -13.32 -1.96 -6.98
N LYS A 172 -13.04 -3.26 -7.01
CA LYS A 172 -14.07 -4.30 -7.21
C LYS A 172 -15.13 -4.26 -6.11
N ASP A 173 -16.39 -4.42 -6.53
CA ASP A 173 -17.57 -4.42 -5.66
C ASP A 173 -17.73 -3.17 -4.78
N GLN A 174 -17.10 -2.05 -5.15
CA GLN A 174 -17.14 -0.82 -4.36
C GLN A 174 -18.56 -0.31 -4.15
N ASP A 175 -19.38 -0.32 -5.21
CA ASP A 175 -20.81 -0.02 -5.11
C ASP A 175 -21.62 -1.32 -5.12
N LEU A 176 -22.67 -1.36 -4.29
CA LEU A 176 -23.65 -2.43 -4.27
C LEU A 176 -24.98 -1.93 -4.80
N VAL A 177 -25.40 -2.45 -5.94
CA VAL A 177 -26.62 -2.01 -6.63
C VAL A 177 -27.67 -3.11 -6.51
N ALA A 178 -28.76 -2.84 -5.81
CA ALA A 178 -29.88 -3.78 -5.71
C ALA A 178 -30.60 -3.90 -7.05
N VAL A 179 -30.74 -5.11 -7.59
CA VAL A 179 -31.38 -5.37 -8.89
C VAL A 179 -32.37 -6.51 -8.76
N LYS A 180 -33.58 -6.32 -9.30
CA LYS A 180 -34.58 -7.39 -9.39
C LYS A 180 -34.49 -8.04 -10.77
N LEU A 181 -33.84 -9.19 -10.87
CA LEU A 181 -33.80 -9.95 -12.12
C LEU A 181 -35.17 -10.54 -12.42
N VAL A 182 -35.58 -10.50 -13.69
CA VAL A 182 -36.76 -11.19 -14.20
C VAL A 182 -36.36 -12.55 -14.78
N LYS A 183 -37.30 -13.50 -14.83
CA LYS A 183 -37.09 -14.76 -15.53
C LYS A 183 -36.79 -14.49 -17.03
N GLY A 184 -35.77 -15.15 -17.56
CA GLY A 184 -35.29 -14.96 -18.92
C GLY A 184 -34.21 -13.88 -18.99
N SER A 185 -34.27 -13.02 -20.01
CA SER A 185 -33.24 -12.04 -20.33
C SER A 185 -33.33 -10.78 -19.46
N ASN A 186 -32.17 -10.34 -18.97
CA ASN A 186 -31.94 -9.12 -18.23
C ASN A 186 -30.81 -8.35 -18.91
N ARG A 187 -31.11 -7.19 -19.49
CA ARG A 187 -30.16 -6.40 -20.30
C ARG A 187 -29.48 -5.36 -19.43
N ILE A 188 -28.15 -5.34 -19.47
CA ILE A 188 -27.32 -4.41 -18.70
C ILE A 188 -26.62 -3.46 -19.67
N LEU A 189 -26.72 -2.17 -19.40
CA LEU A 189 -25.98 -1.13 -20.09
C LEU A 189 -25.22 -0.31 -19.06
N LEU A 190 -23.94 -0.07 -19.32
CA LEU A 190 -23.09 0.83 -18.55
C LEU A 190 -22.77 2.06 -19.40
N LYS A 191 -22.62 3.21 -18.76
CA LYS A 191 -21.86 4.36 -19.27
C LYS A 191 -20.71 4.58 -18.30
N VAL A 192 -19.48 4.43 -18.77
CA VAL A 192 -18.27 4.58 -17.96
C VAL A 192 -17.47 5.75 -18.51
N GLN A 193 -17.24 6.76 -17.70
CA GLN A 193 -16.51 7.98 -18.06
C GLN A 193 -15.22 8.05 -17.23
N ASP A 194 -14.11 8.28 -17.93
CA ASP A 194 -12.82 8.61 -17.34
C ASP A 194 -12.66 10.14 -17.25
N PHE A 195 -12.11 10.60 -16.13
CA PHE A 195 -11.70 11.99 -15.92
C PHE A 195 -10.19 12.13 -16.13
N GLN A 196 -9.37 11.21 -15.62
CA GLN A 196 -7.91 11.23 -15.86
C GLN A 196 -7.20 9.95 -15.40
N GLN A 197 -6.44 9.31 -16.31
CA GLN A 197 -5.58 8.15 -16.08
C GLN A 197 -6.22 6.95 -15.37
N GLY A 198 -6.34 5.85 -16.10
CA GLY A 198 -6.66 4.53 -15.55
C GLY A 198 -8.12 4.16 -15.76
N TRP A 199 -8.51 3.90 -17.01
CA TRP A 199 -9.92 3.80 -17.38
C TRP A 199 -10.43 2.36 -17.39
N GLY A 200 -11.54 2.10 -16.70
CA GLY A 200 -12.16 0.77 -16.72
C GLY A 200 -13.30 0.55 -15.73
N TYR A 201 -13.76 -0.70 -15.67
CA TYR A 201 -14.85 -1.11 -14.77
C TYR A 201 -14.82 -2.61 -14.47
N ALA A 202 -15.52 -3.03 -13.41
CA ALA A 202 -15.75 -4.42 -13.05
C ALA A 202 -17.19 -4.57 -12.56
N VAL A 203 -17.94 -5.54 -13.10
CA VAL A 203 -19.30 -5.81 -12.62
C VAL A 203 -19.48 -7.32 -12.46
N ARG A 204 -20.12 -7.72 -11.36
CA ARG A 204 -20.59 -9.10 -11.15
C ARG A 204 -21.97 -9.13 -10.54
N VAL A 205 -22.71 -10.21 -10.78
CA VAL A 205 -23.86 -10.56 -9.94
C VAL A 205 -23.31 -11.22 -8.68
N MET A 206 -23.57 -10.65 -7.51
CA MET A 206 -23.06 -11.16 -6.24
C MET A 206 -23.76 -12.47 -5.88
N ASP A 207 -22.99 -13.50 -5.55
CA ASP A 207 -23.50 -14.71 -4.92
C ASP A 207 -23.52 -14.55 -3.39
N ASN A 208 -24.03 -15.56 -2.69
CA ASN A 208 -24.11 -15.54 -1.23
C ASN A 208 -22.71 -15.43 -0.58
N THR A 209 -21.68 -16.01 -1.19
CA THR A 209 -20.30 -15.92 -0.70
C THR A 209 -19.78 -14.49 -0.78
N ALA A 210 -19.90 -13.85 -1.95
CA ALA A 210 -19.47 -12.46 -2.15
C ALA A 210 -20.22 -11.47 -1.25
N LEU A 211 -21.53 -11.70 -1.03
CA LEU A 211 -22.32 -10.90 -0.09
C LEU A 211 -21.87 -11.11 1.35
N SER A 212 -21.57 -12.35 1.74
CA SER A 212 -21.03 -12.67 3.08
C SER A 212 -19.66 -12.01 3.28
N GLU A 213 -18.78 -12.03 2.27
CA GLU A 213 -17.48 -11.34 2.30
C GLU A 213 -17.65 -9.84 2.55
N LYS A 214 -18.62 -9.19 1.89
CA LYS A 214 -18.93 -7.77 2.12
C LYS A 214 -19.40 -7.50 3.54
N LEU A 215 -20.30 -8.33 4.07
CA LEU A 215 -20.79 -8.18 5.43
C LEU A 215 -19.67 -8.41 6.46
N VAL A 216 -18.79 -9.38 6.21
CA VAL A 216 -17.60 -9.65 7.03
C VAL A 216 -16.64 -8.48 7.03
N GLN A 217 -16.38 -7.88 5.86
CA GLN A 217 -15.52 -6.72 5.73
C GLN A 217 -16.11 -5.49 6.45
N ALA A 218 -17.40 -5.20 6.23
CA ALA A 218 -18.10 -4.12 6.91
C ALA A 218 -18.04 -4.29 8.44
N ALA A 219 -18.27 -5.51 8.93
CA ALA A 219 -18.18 -5.85 10.35
C ALA A 219 -16.77 -5.69 10.93
N ARG A 220 -15.73 -6.16 10.23
CA ARG A 220 -14.32 -5.99 10.64
C ARG A 220 -13.93 -4.51 10.73
N ASN A 221 -14.40 -3.72 9.77
CA ASN A 221 -14.15 -2.28 9.70
C ASN A 221 -15.04 -1.46 10.63
N GLY A 222 -16.06 -2.06 11.25
CA GLY A 222 -17.01 -1.37 12.10
C GLY A 222 -17.99 -0.49 11.34
N GLN A 223 -18.29 -0.74 10.07
CA GLN A 223 -19.17 0.08 9.23
C GLN A 223 -20.64 -0.27 9.49
N LEU A 224 -21.25 0.37 10.50
CA LEU A 224 -22.59 0.02 10.97
C LEU A 224 -23.68 0.25 9.93
N ASP A 225 -23.56 1.29 9.10
CA ASP A 225 -24.52 1.55 8.02
C ASP A 225 -24.48 0.46 6.95
N ASP A 226 -23.27 0.05 6.55
CA ASP A 226 -23.10 -0.98 5.52
C ASP A 226 -23.58 -2.34 6.04
N ILE A 227 -23.31 -2.67 7.32
CA ILE A 227 -23.87 -3.84 7.99
C ILE A 227 -25.40 -3.81 7.94
N LYS A 228 -26.01 -2.66 8.29
CA LYS A 228 -27.46 -2.51 8.28
C LYS A 228 -28.04 -2.69 6.88
N VAL A 229 -27.48 -2.01 5.88
CA VAL A 229 -27.93 -2.09 4.47
C VAL A 229 -27.84 -3.52 3.96
N LEU A 230 -26.73 -4.22 4.21
CA LEU A 230 -26.55 -5.61 3.78
C LEU A 230 -27.54 -6.58 4.46
N ILE A 231 -27.83 -6.38 5.75
CA ILE A 231 -28.81 -7.22 6.44
C ILE A 231 -30.24 -6.93 5.97
N GLU A 232 -30.61 -5.65 5.78
CA GLU A 232 -31.91 -5.25 5.24
C GLU A 232 -32.11 -5.75 3.80
N ALA A 233 -31.01 -5.88 3.06
CA ALA A 233 -30.92 -6.52 1.76
C ALA A 233 -31.09 -8.06 1.78
N GLY A 234 -31.17 -8.69 2.95
CA GLY A 234 -31.36 -10.12 3.11
C GLY A 234 -30.07 -10.96 3.09
N VAL A 235 -28.90 -10.34 3.22
CA VAL A 235 -27.63 -11.08 3.37
C VAL A 235 -27.68 -11.92 4.66
N ASP A 236 -27.31 -13.19 4.56
CA ASP A 236 -27.25 -14.08 5.72
C ASP A 236 -26.19 -13.60 6.71
N VAL A 237 -26.64 -13.18 7.89
CA VAL A 237 -25.78 -12.70 8.99
C VAL A 237 -24.83 -13.78 9.50
N ASN A 238 -25.13 -15.05 9.24
CA ASN A 238 -24.30 -16.21 9.57
C ASN A 238 -23.51 -16.75 8.36
N GLY A 239 -23.62 -16.07 7.22
CA GLY A 239 -22.81 -16.34 6.04
C GLY A 239 -21.33 -16.19 6.33
N LYS A 240 -20.51 -16.97 5.63
CA LYS A 240 -19.07 -17.03 5.83
C LYS A 240 -18.34 -16.46 4.63
N ASP A 241 -17.25 -15.75 4.88
CA ASP A 241 -16.30 -15.36 3.83
C ASP A 241 -15.52 -16.58 3.30
N LYS A 242 -14.66 -16.36 2.29
CA LYS A 242 -13.75 -17.38 1.75
C LYS A 242 -12.79 -18.00 2.77
N ASN A 243 -12.59 -17.36 3.93
CA ASN A 243 -11.75 -17.85 5.03
C ASN A 243 -12.57 -18.63 6.08
N GLY A 244 -13.89 -18.76 5.88
CA GLY A 244 -14.78 -19.47 6.79
C GLY A 244 -15.21 -18.66 8.01
N ILE A 245 -14.95 -17.34 8.01
CA ILE A 245 -15.22 -16.39 9.09
C ILE A 245 -16.56 -15.71 8.83
N THR A 246 -17.38 -15.59 9.87
CA THR A 246 -18.64 -14.84 9.87
C THR A 246 -18.42 -13.36 10.23
N ALA A 247 -19.40 -12.51 9.92
CA ALA A 247 -19.32 -11.10 10.24
C ALA A 247 -19.18 -10.84 11.75
N TYR A 248 -19.87 -11.64 12.57
CA TYR A 248 -19.76 -11.57 14.03
C TYR A 248 -18.35 -11.88 14.52
N GLU A 249 -17.75 -12.95 14.00
CA GLU A 249 -16.39 -13.35 14.36
C GLU A 249 -15.38 -12.26 13.95
N ALA A 250 -15.52 -11.70 12.76
CA ALA A 250 -14.64 -10.63 12.28
C ALA A 250 -14.75 -9.35 13.13
N ALA A 251 -15.97 -8.94 13.52
CA ALA A 251 -16.18 -7.79 14.41
C ALA A 251 -15.59 -8.03 15.81
N LYS A 252 -15.76 -9.25 16.37
CA LYS A 252 -15.15 -9.65 17.65
C LYS A 252 -13.62 -9.55 17.61
N ILE A 253 -13.00 -10.16 16.61
CA ILE A 253 -11.55 -10.18 16.42
C ILE A 253 -11.01 -8.75 16.30
N ALA A 254 -11.67 -7.90 15.52
CA ALA A 254 -11.30 -6.50 15.36
C ALA A 254 -11.65 -5.61 16.57
N GLY A 255 -12.37 -6.11 17.58
CA GLY A 255 -12.77 -5.36 18.77
C GLY A 255 -13.85 -4.29 18.52
N ARG A 256 -14.77 -4.54 17.57
CA ARG A 256 -15.87 -3.64 17.17
C ARG A 256 -17.16 -3.99 17.92
N ASP A 257 -17.26 -3.58 19.18
CA ASP A 257 -18.35 -4.02 20.06
C ASP A 257 -19.75 -3.60 19.57
N GLU A 258 -19.89 -2.43 18.94
CA GLU A 258 -21.17 -1.97 18.37
C GLU A 258 -21.58 -2.79 17.15
N ALA A 259 -20.63 -3.16 16.29
CA ALA A 259 -20.89 -4.07 15.16
C ALA A 259 -21.30 -5.46 15.65
N VAL A 260 -20.65 -5.96 16.71
CA VAL A 260 -21.05 -7.21 17.39
C VAL A 260 -22.49 -7.12 17.89
N ALA A 261 -22.87 -6.02 18.54
CA ALA A 261 -24.24 -5.81 19.01
C ALA A 261 -25.25 -5.74 17.86
N ALA A 262 -24.95 -5.01 16.79
CA ALA A 262 -25.80 -4.89 15.61
C ALA A 262 -26.06 -6.26 14.93
N LEU A 263 -25.01 -7.07 14.77
CA LEU A 263 -25.11 -8.41 14.19
C LEU A 263 -25.87 -9.38 15.11
N THR A 264 -25.62 -9.31 16.42
CA THR A 264 -26.32 -10.14 17.42
C THR A 264 -27.82 -9.85 17.44
N ALA A 265 -28.20 -8.58 17.38
CA ALA A 265 -29.61 -8.15 17.31
C ALA A 265 -30.33 -8.67 16.06
N LYS A 266 -29.59 -9.08 15.02
CA LYS A 266 -30.12 -9.63 13.77
C LYS A 266 -29.99 -11.15 13.67
N GLY A 267 -29.65 -11.84 14.77
CA GLY A 267 -29.62 -13.30 14.84
C GLY A 267 -28.27 -13.93 14.50
N ALA A 268 -27.17 -13.18 14.59
CA ALA A 268 -25.83 -13.76 14.47
C ALA A 268 -25.59 -14.81 15.57
N GLN A 269 -25.14 -16.00 15.15
CA GLN A 269 -24.87 -17.13 16.02
C GLN A 269 -23.56 -16.92 16.78
N GLN A 270 -23.62 -16.99 18.11
CA GLN A 270 -22.46 -16.89 18.99
C GLN A 270 -21.80 -18.27 19.14
N LYS A 271 -21.35 -18.84 18.03
CA LYS A 271 -20.66 -20.14 18.01
C LYS A 271 -19.24 -20.02 18.57
N VAL A 272 -18.62 -21.18 18.83
CA VAL A 272 -17.19 -21.26 19.12
C VAL A 272 -16.43 -20.69 17.93
N MET A 273 -15.68 -19.62 18.17
CA MET A 273 -14.83 -18.95 17.19
C MET A 273 -13.80 -19.93 16.62
N LEU A 274 -13.39 -19.73 15.37
CA LEU A 274 -12.17 -20.36 14.85
C LEU A 274 -10.97 -20.06 15.77
N THR A 275 -10.10 -21.06 15.97
CA THR A 275 -8.86 -20.86 16.73
C THR A 275 -7.88 -19.97 15.95
N GLY A 276 -6.89 -19.40 16.63
CA GLY A 276 -5.87 -18.59 15.99
C GLY A 276 -5.16 -19.34 14.85
N GLU A 277 -4.87 -20.63 15.06
CA GLU A 277 -4.28 -21.52 14.06
C GLU A 277 -5.15 -21.66 12.80
N GLN A 278 -6.47 -21.82 12.98
CA GLN A 278 -7.41 -21.95 11.87
C GLN A 278 -7.53 -20.63 11.08
N LEU A 279 -7.53 -19.48 11.78
CA LEU A 279 -7.58 -18.16 11.16
C LEU A 279 -6.31 -17.86 10.35
N VAL A 280 -5.14 -18.19 10.89
CA VAL A 280 -3.88 -18.10 10.15
C VAL A 280 -3.90 -19.02 8.94
N ASP A 281 -4.32 -20.28 9.09
CA ASP A 281 -4.34 -21.21 7.97
C ASP A 281 -5.28 -20.77 6.84
N ALA A 282 -6.47 -20.30 7.20
CA ALA A 282 -7.43 -19.76 6.24
C ALA A 282 -6.83 -18.60 5.43
N THR A 283 -6.12 -17.68 6.10
CA THR A 283 -5.47 -16.52 5.50
C THR A 283 -4.50 -16.91 4.38
N TYR A 284 -3.67 -17.93 4.58
CA TYR A 284 -2.60 -18.29 3.64
C TYR A 284 -2.89 -19.50 2.74
N SER A 285 -3.92 -20.30 3.03
CA SER A 285 -4.24 -21.55 2.31
C SER A 285 -4.40 -21.37 0.79
N HIS A 286 -4.84 -20.20 0.34
CA HIS A 286 -5.01 -19.88 -1.07
C HIS A 286 -3.68 -19.91 -1.85
N LEU A 287 -2.55 -19.67 -1.21
CA LEU A 287 -1.21 -19.73 -1.83
C LEU A 287 -0.86 -21.16 -2.28
N ALA A 288 -1.51 -22.18 -1.74
CA ALA A 288 -1.34 -23.57 -2.16
C ALA A 288 -2.20 -23.93 -3.40
N LYS A 289 -3.17 -23.08 -3.79
CA LYS A 289 -4.11 -23.40 -4.89
C LYS A 289 -3.56 -23.12 -6.29
N LYS A 290 -2.52 -22.29 -6.41
CA LYS A 290 -1.83 -21.98 -7.66
C LYS A 290 -0.32 -21.83 -7.41
N PRO A 291 0.54 -21.99 -8.44
CA PRO A 291 1.98 -21.76 -8.29
C PRO A 291 2.27 -20.34 -7.78
N SER A 292 2.58 -20.23 -6.49
CA SER A 292 2.79 -18.96 -5.79
C SER A 292 4.13 -19.02 -5.04
N PRO A 293 4.84 -17.89 -4.91
CA PRO A 293 5.99 -17.79 -4.03
C PRO A 293 5.65 -18.23 -2.60
N ALA A 294 6.67 -18.70 -1.90
CA ALA A 294 6.58 -19.18 -0.55
C ALA A 294 6.16 -18.09 0.44
N THR A 295 5.36 -18.48 1.42
CA THR A 295 5.20 -17.75 2.68
C THR A 295 5.28 -18.76 3.82
N VAL A 296 6.15 -18.51 4.81
CA VAL A 296 6.31 -19.36 5.98
C VAL A 296 6.00 -18.53 7.22
N VAL A 297 5.11 -19.05 8.06
CA VAL A 297 4.57 -18.35 9.23
C VAL A 297 4.86 -19.18 10.47
N LEU A 298 5.27 -18.53 11.56
CA LEU A 298 5.36 -19.11 12.89
C LEU A 298 4.76 -18.14 13.91
N VAL A 299 3.94 -18.68 14.81
CA VAL A 299 3.44 -17.99 16.00
C VAL A 299 3.82 -18.78 17.24
N SER A 300 4.46 -18.13 18.20
CA SER A 300 4.77 -18.70 19.50
C SER A 300 4.23 -17.83 20.62
N GLN A 301 3.88 -18.46 21.73
CA GLN A 301 3.47 -17.78 22.94
C GLN A 301 3.97 -18.53 24.15
N ASN A 302 4.51 -17.82 25.15
CA ASN A 302 4.96 -18.44 26.39
C ASN A 302 5.99 -19.56 26.17
N GLY A 303 6.89 -19.36 25.20
CA GLY A 303 7.94 -20.32 24.83
C GLY A 303 7.41 -21.58 24.13
N LYS A 304 6.14 -21.62 23.72
CA LYS A 304 5.53 -22.72 22.96
C LYS A 304 5.14 -22.25 21.57
N ILE A 305 5.45 -23.06 20.55
CA ILE A 305 4.96 -22.83 19.19
C ILE A 305 3.47 -23.19 19.16
N LEU A 306 2.62 -22.21 18.88
CA LEU A 306 1.17 -22.40 18.71
C LEU A 306 0.85 -22.77 17.26
N PHE A 307 1.54 -22.13 16.32
CA PHE A 307 1.34 -22.35 14.89
C PHE A 307 2.67 -22.30 14.14
N GLN A 308 2.85 -23.19 13.17
CA GLN A 308 3.89 -23.05 12.15
C GLN A 308 3.48 -23.77 10.86
N LYS A 309 3.59 -23.11 9.72
CA LYS A 309 3.29 -23.72 8.41
C LYS A 309 4.02 -23.01 7.28
N ALA A 310 4.37 -23.79 6.26
CA ALA A 310 4.90 -23.30 4.99
C ALA A 310 3.85 -23.43 3.90
N TYR A 311 3.72 -22.38 3.07
CA TYR A 311 2.84 -22.31 1.91
C TYR A 311 3.67 -21.96 0.68
N GLY A 312 3.18 -22.33 -0.50
CA GLY A 312 3.80 -21.94 -1.78
C GLY A 312 5.13 -22.62 -2.08
N LEU A 313 5.91 -21.99 -2.97
CA LEU A 313 7.09 -22.57 -3.60
C LEU A 313 8.36 -21.75 -3.28
N ALA A 314 9.39 -22.42 -2.79
CA ALA A 314 10.74 -21.85 -2.61
C ALA A 314 11.38 -21.48 -3.96
N ASP A 315 11.03 -22.19 -5.03
CA ASP A 315 11.39 -21.89 -6.42
C ASP A 315 10.17 -22.16 -7.30
N VAL A 316 9.59 -21.09 -7.87
CA VAL A 316 8.36 -21.19 -8.67
C VAL A 316 8.60 -21.94 -9.97
N ALA A 317 9.71 -21.66 -10.66
CA ALA A 317 10.04 -22.28 -11.94
C ALA A 317 10.32 -23.79 -11.81
N LYS A 318 11.05 -24.18 -10.76
CA LYS A 318 11.34 -25.59 -10.46
C LYS A 318 10.22 -26.30 -9.70
N LYS A 319 9.16 -25.59 -9.31
CA LYS A 319 8.06 -26.09 -8.48
C LYS A 319 8.54 -26.73 -7.18
N THR A 320 9.60 -26.18 -6.58
CA THR A 320 10.14 -26.67 -5.31
C THR A 320 9.27 -26.17 -4.16
N PRO A 321 8.60 -27.04 -3.39
CA PRO A 321 7.77 -26.61 -2.27
C PRO A 321 8.61 -25.97 -1.16
N ALA A 322 8.03 -24.98 -0.48
CA ALA A 322 8.62 -24.48 0.75
C ALA A 322 8.41 -25.44 1.93
N THR A 323 9.34 -25.42 2.88
CA THR A 323 9.34 -26.18 4.13
C THR A 323 9.61 -25.24 5.30
N LEU A 324 9.43 -25.72 6.53
CA LEU A 324 9.77 -24.95 7.75
C LEU A 324 11.28 -24.68 7.88
N THR A 325 12.12 -25.44 7.17
CA THR A 325 13.59 -25.31 7.14
C THR A 325 14.10 -24.55 5.92
N THR A 326 13.19 -24.09 5.05
CA THR A 326 13.54 -23.25 3.90
C THR A 326 14.17 -21.95 4.39
N LYS A 327 15.35 -21.64 3.86
CA LYS A 327 16.17 -20.48 4.24
C LYS A 327 15.79 -19.30 3.36
N PHE A 328 15.50 -18.17 4.01
CA PHE A 328 15.20 -16.90 3.35
C PHE A 328 16.25 -15.89 3.73
N ARG A 329 16.61 -14.99 2.82
CA ARG A 329 17.38 -13.80 3.16
C ARG A 329 16.47 -12.87 3.94
N ILE A 330 16.85 -12.52 5.16
CA ILE A 330 15.97 -11.84 6.11
C ILE A 330 16.11 -10.32 6.08
N GLY A 331 17.01 -9.80 5.24
CA GLY A 331 17.27 -8.38 5.10
C GLY A 331 17.51 -7.72 6.46
N SER A 332 16.84 -6.60 6.68
CA SER A 332 17.08 -5.71 7.82
C SER A 332 16.75 -6.28 9.21
N ILE A 333 16.15 -7.47 9.33
CA ILE A 333 16.14 -8.19 10.63
C ILE A 333 17.58 -8.41 11.14
N THR A 334 18.57 -8.45 10.24
CA THR A 334 20.01 -8.51 10.56
C THR A 334 20.46 -7.42 11.54
N LYS A 335 19.83 -6.24 11.50
CA LYS A 335 20.15 -5.10 12.38
C LYS A 335 20.00 -5.45 13.87
N GLN A 336 19.07 -6.34 14.21
CA GLN A 336 18.91 -6.84 15.58
C GLN A 336 20.17 -7.57 16.08
N PHE A 337 20.75 -8.41 15.22
CA PHE A 337 21.96 -9.18 15.54
C PHE A 337 23.19 -8.27 15.61
N THR A 338 23.31 -7.34 14.67
CA THR A 338 24.40 -6.34 14.66
C THR A 338 24.37 -5.46 15.90
N ALA A 339 23.20 -4.94 16.27
CA ALA A 339 23.05 -4.15 17.48
C ALA A 339 23.35 -4.96 18.75
N SER A 340 22.88 -6.21 18.81
CA SER A 340 23.19 -7.11 19.92
C SER A 340 24.68 -7.41 20.02
N ALA A 341 25.40 -7.57 18.90
CA ALA A 341 26.84 -7.76 18.90
C ALA A 341 27.57 -6.55 19.50
N ILE A 342 27.16 -5.33 19.12
CA ILE A 342 27.73 -4.09 19.66
C ILE A 342 27.47 -3.97 21.17
N LEU A 343 26.24 -4.23 21.60
CA LEU A 343 25.90 -4.23 23.03
C LEU A 343 26.64 -5.32 23.80
N LYS A 344 26.88 -6.49 23.18
CA LYS A 344 27.67 -7.55 23.80
C LYS A 344 29.13 -7.16 24.01
N LEU A 345 29.75 -6.57 23.00
CA LEU A 345 31.11 -6.02 23.11
C LEU A 345 31.18 -4.90 24.16
N GLN A 346 30.10 -4.12 24.34
CA GLN A 346 29.99 -3.16 25.43
C GLN A 346 29.89 -3.84 26.81
N GLU A 347 29.09 -4.90 26.94
CA GLU A 347 29.01 -5.68 28.20
C GLU A 347 30.36 -6.29 28.60
N GLU A 348 31.21 -6.59 27.61
CA GLU A 348 32.59 -7.07 27.76
C GLU A 348 33.59 -5.94 28.05
N GLY A 349 33.15 -4.67 28.07
CA GLY A 349 34.01 -3.51 28.32
C GLY A 349 34.95 -3.14 27.17
N LYS A 350 34.74 -3.70 25.97
CA LYS A 350 35.62 -3.47 24.81
C LYS A 350 35.31 -2.16 24.08
N ILE A 351 34.04 -1.75 24.09
CA ILE A 351 33.55 -0.52 23.46
C ILE A 351 32.47 0.14 24.32
N SER A 352 32.15 1.39 24.01
CA SER A 352 30.97 2.08 24.50
C SER A 352 30.12 2.55 23.32
N VAL A 353 28.79 2.53 23.45
CA VAL A 353 27.90 3.16 22.45
C VAL A 353 28.15 4.67 22.31
N ASN A 354 28.82 5.30 23.29
CA ASN A 354 29.22 6.70 23.23
C ASN A 354 30.58 6.92 22.57
N ASP A 355 31.32 5.85 22.22
CA ASP A 355 32.57 5.96 21.48
C ASP A 355 32.32 6.69 20.15
N LYS A 356 33.25 7.59 19.81
CA LYS A 356 33.24 8.31 18.53
C LYS A 356 33.64 7.38 17.39
N LEU A 357 33.07 7.63 16.20
CA LEU A 357 33.38 6.87 14.99
C LEU A 357 34.88 6.97 14.64
N SER A 358 35.53 8.10 14.95
CA SER A 358 36.95 8.35 14.71
C SER A 358 37.88 7.36 15.44
N LYS A 359 37.41 6.71 16.51
CA LYS A 359 38.14 5.64 17.20
C LYS A 359 38.37 4.42 16.30
N PHE A 360 37.46 4.16 15.36
CA PHE A 360 37.47 2.97 14.51
C PHE A 360 37.81 3.29 13.05
N PHE A 361 37.47 4.49 12.60
CA PHE A 361 37.70 5.01 11.25
C PHE A 361 38.20 6.47 11.33
N PRO A 362 39.49 6.69 11.66
CA PRO A 362 40.03 8.03 11.89
C PRO A 362 39.97 8.94 10.65
N ASP A 363 40.06 8.36 9.46
CA ASP A 363 40.02 9.10 8.18
C ASP A 363 38.60 9.31 7.65
N PHE A 364 37.56 8.94 8.42
CA PHE A 364 36.17 9.14 8.00
C PHE A 364 35.76 10.61 8.28
N PRO A 365 35.25 11.34 7.27
CA PRO A 365 34.83 12.74 7.43
C PRO A 365 33.86 12.94 8.59
N ARG A 366 34.13 13.94 9.46
CA ARG A 366 33.33 14.29 10.65
C ARG A 366 33.15 13.14 11.67
N ALA A 367 34.00 12.11 11.65
CA ALA A 367 33.86 10.96 12.52
C ALA A 367 34.01 11.25 14.03
N HIS A 368 34.53 12.43 14.41
CA HIS A 368 34.59 12.89 15.80
C HIS A 368 33.23 13.40 16.32
N GLU A 369 32.28 13.69 15.43
CA GLU A 369 30.93 14.14 15.79
C GLU A 369 29.98 12.93 15.97
N VAL A 370 30.13 11.89 15.16
CA VAL A 370 29.30 10.68 15.15
C VAL A 370 29.70 9.70 16.27
N THR A 371 28.72 9.14 16.98
CA THR A 371 28.89 8.07 17.97
C THR A 371 28.33 6.74 17.45
N ILE A 372 28.69 5.63 18.08
CA ILE A 372 28.02 4.33 17.86
C ILE A 372 26.51 4.42 18.12
N HIS A 373 26.09 5.19 19.13
CA HIS A 373 24.68 5.47 19.43
C HIS A 373 23.96 6.08 18.22
N HIS A 374 24.59 7.05 17.55
CA HIS A 374 24.01 7.66 16.34
C HIS A 374 23.85 6.64 15.20
N LEU A 375 24.78 5.70 15.06
CA LEU A 375 24.67 4.63 14.07
C LEU A 375 23.54 3.64 14.41
N LEU A 376 23.42 3.23 15.67
CA LEU A 376 22.39 2.28 16.13
C LEU A 376 20.97 2.84 16.03
N THR A 377 20.82 4.16 16.12
CA THR A 377 19.52 4.85 16.15
C THR A 377 19.14 5.50 14.83
N HIS A 378 19.96 5.37 13.79
CA HIS A 378 19.77 6.04 12.49
C HIS A 378 19.74 7.57 12.57
N THR A 379 20.56 8.14 13.46
CA THR A 379 20.68 9.59 13.68
C THR A 379 22.07 10.13 13.32
N SER A 380 22.86 9.39 12.55
CA SER A 380 24.25 9.77 12.24
C SER A 380 24.39 10.90 11.22
N GLY A 381 23.39 11.13 10.37
CA GLY A 381 23.49 12.03 9.23
C GLY A 381 24.35 11.51 8.08
N ILE A 382 24.99 10.33 8.21
CA ILE A 382 25.79 9.73 7.14
C ILE A 382 24.87 9.35 5.98
N HIS A 383 25.28 9.63 4.73
CA HIS A 383 24.52 9.21 3.56
C HIS A 383 24.44 7.68 3.42
N SER A 384 23.26 7.15 3.12
CA SER A 384 23.07 5.70 2.95
C SER A 384 23.55 5.25 1.57
N TYR A 385 24.51 4.32 1.48
CA TYR A 385 25.02 3.82 0.20
C TYR A 385 23.93 3.20 -0.69
N THR A 386 22.84 2.70 -0.09
CA THR A 386 21.68 2.17 -0.82
C THR A 386 20.81 3.24 -1.46
N GLY A 387 21.01 4.52 -1.12
CA GLY A 387 20.29 5.66 -1.70
C GLY A 387 20.97 6.23 -2.94
N LYS A 388 22.23 5.85 -3.19
CA LYS A 388 23.00 6.32 -4.35
C LYS A 388 22.38 5.82 -5.65
N SER A 389 22.31 6.69 -6.66
CA SER A 389 21.64 6.38 -7.93
C SER A 389 22.26 5.22 -8.71
N ASP A 390 23.57 5.00 -8.55
CA ASP A 390 24.34 3.94 -9.20
C ASP A 390 24.37 2.62 -8.40
N PHE A 391 23.77 2.59 -7.20
CA PHE A 391 23.84 1.43 -6.30
C PHE A 391 23.37 0.11 -6.96
N LEU A 392 22.25 0.16 -7.71
CA LEU A 392 21.68 -1.03 -8.35
C LEU A 392 22.56 -1.59 -9.47
N ASP A 393 23.44 -0.78 -10.07
CA ASP A 393 24.35 -1.22 -11.13
C ASP A 393 25.49 -2.10 -10.58
N HIS A 394 25.76 -2.00 -9.28
CA HIS A 394 26.89 -2.66 -8.63
C HIS A 394 26.50 -3.86 -7.75
N VAL A 395 25.27 -3.87 -7.23
CA VAL A 395 24.85 -4.77 -6.12
C VAL A 395 24.88 -6.26 -6.46
N THR A 396 24.97 -6.65 -7.73
CA THR A 396 25.05 -8.05 -8.17
C THR A 396 26.46 -8.63 -8.16
N LYS A 397 27.49 -7.81 -7.89
CA LYS A 397 28.90 -8.20 -7.85
C LYS A 397 29.44 -8.10 -6.42
N PRO A 398 30.38 -8.98 -6.00
CA PRO A 398 30.95 -8.92 -4.66
C PRO A 398 31.73 -7.63 -4.42
N ILE A 399 31.74 -7.17 -3.16
CA ILE A 399 32.53 -6.02 -2.69
C ILE A 399 33.22 -6.35 -1.36
N SER A 400 34.41 -5.79 -1.11
CA SER A 400 35.06 -5.90 0.20
C SER A 400 34.59 -4.80 1.15
N ASN A 401 34.76 -4.98 2.46
CA ASN A 401 34.40 -3.96 3.45
C ASN A 401 35.15 -2.63 3.20
N ASP A 402 36.43 -2.68 2.85
CA ASP A 402 37.22 -1.48 2.54
C ASP A 402 36.72 -0.76 1.27
N ALA A 403 36.36 -1.52 0.23
CA ALA A 403 35.83 -0.95 -1.00
C ALA A 403 34.44 -0.34 -0.80
N LEU A 404 33.56 -0.99 -0.02
CA LEU A 404 32.25 -0.45 0.32
C LEU A 404 32.38 0.79 1.20
N LEU A 405 33.29 0.79 2.19
CA LEU A 405 33.60 1.98 2.97
C LEU A 405 34.06 3.13 2.08
N ALA A 406 34.98 2.88 1.14
CA ALA A 406 35.48 3.88 0.21
C ALA A 406 34.38 4.43 -0.72
N TYR A 407 33.38 3.60 -1.06
CA TYR A 407 32.27 3.97 -1.95
C TYR A 407 31.34 5.05 -1.37
N PHE A 408 31.17 5.14 -0.05
CA PHE A 408 30.26 6.13 0.56
C PHE A 408 30.91 7.07 1.58
N LYS A 409 32.13 6.80 2.10
CA LYS A 409 32.69 7.60 3.22
C LYS A 409 32.82 9.10 2.94
N ASN A 410 32.96 9.49 1.67
CA ASN A 410 33.14 10.88 1.26
C ASN A 410 31.83 11.53 0.79
N ASP A 411 30.71 10.82 0.84
CA ASP A 411 29.42 11.43 0.53
C ASP A 411 29.10 12.51 1.58
N PRO A 412 28.46 13.63 1.17
CA PRO A 412 28.06 14.66 2.11
C PRO A 412 27.08 14.09 3.14
N TYR A 413 27.16 14.58 4.37
CA TYR A 413 26.17 14.22 5.39
C TYR A 413 24.82 14.84 5.01
N ASP A 414 23.76 14.07 5.17
CA ASP A 414 22.39 14.47 4.91
C ASP A 414 21.87 15.50 5.94
N PHE A 415 22.38 15.43 7.18
CA PHE A 415 22.07 16.33 8.30
C PHE A 415 23.15 16.18 9.40
N ASN A 416 23.12 17.01 10.45
CA ASN A 416 24.07 16.88 11.55
C ASN A 416 23.73 15.70 12.48
N PRO A 417 24.72 15.01 13.06
CA PRO A 417 24.46 13.89 13.96
C PRO A 417 23.54 14.27 15.14
N GLY A 418 22.43 13.53 15.30
CA GLY A 418 21.42 13.70 16.35
C GLY A 418 20.28 14.65 16.03
N ASP A 419 20.37 15.46 14.95
CA ASP A 419 19.34 16.46 14.63
C ASP A 419 18.07 15.84 14.02
N GLU A 420 18.22 14.77 13.24
CA GLU A 420 17.12 14.07 12.57
C GLU A 420 17.26 12.54 12.68
N TYR A 421 16.19 11.85 12.34
CA TYR A 421 16.16 10.40 12.13
C TYR A 421 16.01 10.12 10.64
N ARG A 422 16.91 9.30 10.10
CA ARG A 422 16.82 8.79 8.72
C ARG A 422 17.41 7.40 8.65
N TYR A 423 16.55 6.41 8.39
CA TYR A 423 16.96 5.01 8.29
C TYR A 423 18.18 4.81 7.39
N ASN A 424 19.22 4.15 7.90
CA ASN A 424 20.54 4.20 7.30
C ASN A 424 21.25 2.84 7.25
N ASN A 425 21.54 2.36 6.04
CA ASN A 425 22.26 1.08 5.87
C ASN A 425 23.78 1.25 6.01
N SER A 426 24.35 2.40 5.64
CA SER A 426 25.78 2.70 5.85
C SER A 426 26.16 2.59 7.32
N GLY A 427 25.32 3.11 8.23
CA GLY A 427 25.58 3.08 9.66
C GLY A 427 25.59 1.66 10.22
N TYR A 428 24.67 0.80 9.79
CA TYR A 428 24.66 -0.60 10.21
C TYR A 428 25.75 -1.46 9.56
N PHE A 429 26.17 -1.13 8.33
CA PHE A 429 27.37 -1.69 7.75
C PHE A 429 28.60 -1.34 8.60
N LEU A 430 28.76 -0.06 8.97
CA LEU A 430 29.86 0.39 9.84
C LEU A 430 29.83 -0.32 11.21
N LEU A 431 28.66 -0.54 11.81
CA LEU A 431 28.55 -1.31 13.05
C LEU A 431 29.03 -2.75 12.90
N GLY A 432 28.64 -3.43 11.81
CA GLY A 432 29.16 -4.76 11.50
C GLY A 432 30.68 -4.76 11.34
N TYR A 433 31.24 -3.74 10.70
CA TYR A 433 32.67 -3.61 10.51
C TYR A 433 33.44 -3.25 11.81
N ILE A 434 32.81 -2.49 12.72
CA ILE A 434 33.32 -2.24 14.07
C ILE A 434 33.41 -3.55 14.86
N VAL A 435 32.40 -4.42 14.76
CA VAL A 435 32.44 -5.75 15.40
C VAL A 435 33.68 -6.53 14.95
N GLU A 436 34.01 -6.50 13.66
CA GLU A 436 35.23 -7.16 13.15
C GLU A 436 36.51 -6.55 13.73
N LYS A 437 36.64 -5.22 13.67
CA LYS A 437 37.83 -4.50 14.17
C LYS A 437 38.07 -4.73 15.67
N VAL A 438 36.99 -4.76 16.46
CA VAL A 438 37.07 -4.89 17.92
C VAL A 438 37.28 -6.35 18.35
N SER A 439 36.64 -7.29 17.67
CA SER A 439 36.71 -8.71 18.05
C SER A 439 37.89 -9.46 17.43
N GLY A 440 38.46 -8.95 16.33
CA GLY A 440 39.46 -9.65 15.52
C GLY A 440 38.91 -10.85 14.72
N LYS A 441 37.59 -11.05 14.71
CA LYS A 441 36.89 -12.11 13.95
C LYS A 441 36.14 -11.51 12.77
N THR A 442 35.86 -12.30 11.74
CA THR A 442 34.89 -11.87 10.73
C THR A 442 33.51 -11.73 11.36
N PHE A 443 32.66 -10.88 10.78
CA PHE A 443 31.33 -10.62 11.32
C PHE A 443 30.51 -11.92 11.40
N ALA A 444 30.62 -12.77 10.37
CA ALA A 444 30.00 -14.09 10.34
C ALA A 444 30.47 -15.00 11.48
N GLN A 445 31.79 -15.08 11.72
CA GLN A 445 32.35 -15.88 12.81
C GLN A 445 31.95 -15.36 14.18
N TYR A 446 31.94 -14.04 14.37
CA TYR A 446 31.53 -13.45 15.64
C TYR A 446 30.07 -13.77 15.97
N LEU A 447 29.14 -13.60 15.03
CA LEU A 447 27.73 -13.92 15.25
C LEU A 447 27.50 -15.42 15.46
N ASP A 448 28.21 -16.28 14.73
CA ASP A 448 28.12 -17.73 14.84
C ASP A 448 28.55 -18.23 16.23
N ASP A 449 29.72 -17.78 16.71
CA ASP A 449 30.25 -18.17 18.01
C ASP A 449 29.49 -17.55 19.18
N THR A 450 29.01 -16.30 19.03
CA THR A 450 28.37 -15.55 20.13
C THR A 450 26.89 -15.86 20.24
N PHE A 451 26.19 -16.10 19.13
CA PHE A 451 24.73 -16.24 19.10
C PHE A 451 24.26 -17.53 18.43
N PHE A 452 24.67 -17.84 17.19
CA PHE A 452 24.00 -18.92 16.45
C PHE A 452 24.25 -20.30 17.04
N LYS A 453 25.50 -20.68 17.32
CA LYS A 453 25.81 -21.96 17.97
C LYS A 453 25.24 -22.06 19.39
N PRO A 454 25.44 -21.07 20.30
CA PRO A 454 24.89 -21.15 21.66
C PRO A 454 23.37 -21.26 21.72
N LEU A 455 22.66 -20.63 20.77
CA LEU A 455 21.20 -20.64 20.72
C LEU A 455 20.63 -21.81 19.88
N GLY A 456 21.49 -22.57 19.20
CA GLY A 456 21.07 -23.68 18.34
C GLY A 456 20.44 -23.26 17.01
N MET A 457 20.74 -22.04 16.53
CA MET A 457 20.24 -21.50 15.26
C MET A 457 21.03 -22.07 14.07
N LYS A 458 20.79 -23.36 13.77
CA LYS A 458 21.58 -24.16 12.80
C LYS A 458 21.33 -23.79 11.33
N ASN A 459 20.29 -23.01 11.04
CA ASN A 459 19.89 -22.60 9.70
C ASN A 459 20.02 -21.08 9.51
N THR A 460 20.87 -20.43 10.30
CA THR A 460 21.14 -19.00 10.24
C THR A 460 22.60 -18.74 9.98
N GLY A 461 22.89 -17.75 9.14
CA GLY A 461 24.25 -17.36 8.82
C GLY A 461 24.30 -16.14 7.91
N ILE A 462 25.51 -15.70 7.59
CA ILE A 462 25.74 -14.63 6.61
C ILE A 462 25.73 -15.24 5.21
N HIS A 463 24.88 -14.73 4.34
CA HIS A 463 24.82 -15.15 2.95
C HIS A 463 25.97 -14.51 2.13
N SER A 464 26.41 -15.18 1.06
CA SER A 464 27.31 -14.63 0.05
C SER A 464 27.03 -15.28 -1.30
N ALA A 465 27.45 -14.68 -2.43
CA ALA A 465 27.20 -15.28 -3.74
C ALA A 465 27.89 -16.64 -3.95
N THR A 466 28.94 -16.94 -3.19
CA THR A 466 29.65 -18.22 -3.25
C THR A 466 29.06 -19.28 -2.32
N LEU A 467 28.18 -18.89 -1.40
CA LEU A 467 27.57 -19.80 -0.45
C LEU A 467 26.54 -20.68 -1.18
N LYS A 468 26.63 -22.00 -0.97
CA LYS A 468 25.63 -22.95 -1.46
C LYS A 468 24.82 -23.46 -0.27
N LEU A 469 23.59 -23.00 -0.17
CA LEU A 469 22.66 -23.44 0.87
C LEU A 469 21.76 -24.57 0.35
N THR A 470 21.53 -25.57 1.20
CA THR A 470 20.43 -26.51 1.00
C THR A 470 19.12 -25.84 1.42
N GLU A 471 18.05 -26.09 0.67
CA GLU A 471 16.72 -25.55 0.94
C GLU A 471 16.67 -24.01 0.98
N GLU A 472 17.42 -23.34 0.10
CA GLU A 472 17.31 -21.89 -0.07
C GLU A 472 16.10 -21.54 -0.95
N ALA A 473 15.35 -20.51 -0.55
CA ALA A 473 14.35 -19.91 -1.42
C ALA A 473 15.00 -18.95 -2.42
N ASN A 474 14.55 -19.00 -3.68
CA ASN A 474 14.86 -17.99 -4.69
C ASN A 474 13.91 -16.80 -4.54
N GLY A 475 14.41 -15.58 -4.67
CA GLY A 475 13.58 -14.37 -4.60
C GLY A 475 12.81 -14.12 -5.91
N HIS A 476 11.53 -13.76 -5.80
CA HIS A 476 10.65 -13.56 -6.97
C HIS A 476 10.00 -12.17 -6.99
N GLN A 477 9.62 -11.72 -8.18
CA GLN A 477 8.75 -10.56 -8.38
C GLN A 477 7.61 -10.90 -9.35
N PRO A 478 6.44 -10.23 -9.24
CA PRO A 478 5.34 -10.43 -10.18
C PRO A 478 5.75 -10.17 -11.64
N GLU A 479 5.22 -10.97 -12.56
CA GLU A 479 5.31 -10.78 -14.01
C GLU A 479 4.06 -11.35 -14.69
N GLY A 480 3.20 -10.47 -15.20
CA GLY A 480 1.88 -10.86 -15.71
C GLY A 480 1.04 -11.57 -14.64
N ASP A 481 0.51 -12.75 -14.98
CA ASP A 481 -0.22 -13.63 -14.08
C ASP A 481 0.68 -14.56 -13.23
N GLY A 482 2.01 -14.49 -13.45
CA GLY A 482 3.01 -15.35 -12.86
C GLY A 482 4.13 -14.58 -12.12
N TYR A 483 5.30 -15.23 -12.02
CA TYR A 483 6.44 -14.73 -11.27
C TYR A 483 7.74 -15.03 -12.01
N LYS A 484 8.68 -14.08 -11.94
CA LYS A 484 10.08 -14.28 -12.36
C LYS A 484 11.04 -14.13 -11.21
N LEU A 485 12.29 -14.54 -11.42
CA LEU A 485 13.37 -14.28 -10.47
C LEU A 485 13.58 -12.76 -10.32
N ALA A 486 13.70 -12.31 -9.08
CA ALA A 486 14.07 -10.95 -8.75
C ALA A 486 15.59 -10.74 -8.88
N MET A 487 16.01 -9.48 -8.84
CA MET A 487 17.44 -9.12 -8.82
C MET A 487 18.16 -9.82 -7.66
N ASN A 488 19.20 -10.60 -8.00
CA ASN A 488 19.97 -11.36 -7.02
C ASN A 488 21.19 -10.55 -6.54
N TRP A 489 21.08 -9.98 -5.35
CA TRP A 489 22.15 -9.21 -4.72
C TRP A 489 23.30 -10.10 -4.24
N ASP A 490 24.54 -9.63 -4.38
CA ASP A 490 25.64 -10.12 -3.57
C ASP A 490 25.54 -9.51 -2.17
N MET A 491 25.36 -10.38 -1.16
CA MET A 491 25.08 -9.97 0.21
C MET A 491 26.26 -9.28 0.91
N SER A 492 27.45 -9.25 0.31
CA SER A 492 28.56 -8.37 0.75
C SER A 492 28.18 -6.88 0.72
N TRP A 493 27.28 -6.47 -0.18
CA TRP A 493 26.73 -5.11 -0.19
C TRP A 493 25.78 -4.82 0.98
N ALA A 494 25.22 -5.83 1.63
CA ALA A 494 24.31 -5.62 2.76
C ALA A 494 25.05 -5.65 4.11
N GLY A 495 26.09 -6.48 4.24
CA GLY A 495 26.89 -6.61 5.47
C GLY A 495 26.06 -6.68 6.76
N GLY A 496 26.50 -5.94 7.79
CA GLY A 496 25.79 -5.80 9.07
C GLY A 496 24.41 -5.14 8.99
N ALA A 497 24.01 -4.62 7.82
CA ALA A 497 22.69 -4.02 7.63
C ALA A 497 21.63 -5.01 7.14
N GLY A 498 22.01 -6.13 6.51
CA GLY A 498 21.00 -7.03 5.92
C GLY A 498 21.44 -8.38 5.37
N ALA A 499 22.68 -8.83 5.60
CA ALA A 499 23.24 -9.99 4.90
C ALA A 499 22.82 -11.37 5.43
N LEU A 500 22.06 -11.47 6.53
CA LEU A 500 21.70 -12.77 7.08
C LEU A 500 20.66 -13.50 6.24
N TYR A 501 20.76 -14.83 6.24
CA TYR A 501 19.66 -15.75 5.96
C TYR A 501 19.23 -16.45 7.25
N SER A 502 17.97 -16.90 7.31
CA SER A 502 17.45 -17.66 8.45
C SER A 502 16.18 -18.44 8.08
N THR A 503 15.56 -19.08 9.08
CA THR A 503 14.24 -19.75 9.01
C THR A 503 13.31 -19.17 10.07
N VAL A 504 12.01 -19.45 9.97
CA VAL A 504 11.07 -19.02 11.03
C VAL A 504 11.39 -19.64 12.39
N GLY A 505 11.90 -20.87 12.41
CA GLY A 505 12.26 -21.58 13.64
C GLY A 505 13.47 -20.97 14.34
N ASP A 506 14.54 -20.67 13.58
CA ASP A 506 15.73 -20.03 14.12
C ASP A 506 15.44 -18.60 14.62
N LEU A 507 14.65 -17.83 13.88
CA LEU A 507 14.23 -16.49 14.33
C LEU A 507 13.37 -16.54 15.59
N ASN A 508 12.57 -17.59 15.79
CA ASN A 508 11.87 -17.79 17.06
C ASN A 508 12.85 -18.06 18.21
N LEU A 509 13.86 -18.93 18.00
CA LEU A 509 14.90 -19.20 19.00
C LEU A 509 15.65 -17.92 19.38
N TRP A 510 16.00 -17.10 18.40
CA TRP A 510 16.57 -15.78 18.62
C TRP A 510 15.68 -14.91 19.52
N ASN A 511 14.40 -14.78 19.17
CA ASN A 511 13.50 -13.89 19.89
C ASN A 511 13.23 -14.37 21.33
N ASP A 512 13.02 -15.68 21.54
CA ASP A 512 12.83 -16.24 22.88
C ASP A 512 14.10 -16.12 23.74
N ALA A 513 15.29 -16.26 23.15
CA ALA A 513 16.55 -16.06 23.85
C ALA A 513 16.80 -14.59 24.20
N LEU A 514 16.50 -13.68 23.28
CA LEU A 514 16.65 -12.24 23.46
C LEU A 514 15.75 -11.77 24.61
N PHE A 515 14.43 -11.93 24.47
CA PHE A 515 13.46 -11.50 25.49
C PHE A 515 13.54 -12.31 26.79
N GLY A 516 14.12 -13.51 26.75
CA GLY A 516 14.43 -14.32 27.93
C GLY A 516 15.73 -13.93 28.66
N GLY A 517 16.43 -12.88 28.22
CA GLY A 517 17.66 -12.38 28.86
C GLY A 517 18.91 -13.26 28.65
N LYS A 518 18.89 -14.16 27.66
CA LYS A 518 20.05 -15.04 27.34
C LYS A 518 21.07 -14.37 26.42
N VAL A 519 20.66 -13.35 25.66
CA VAL A 519 21.52 -12.66 24.68
C VAL A 519 22.23 -11.47 25.34
N LEU A 520 21.45 -10.59 25.97
CA LEU A 520 21.89 -9.33 26.56
C LEU A 520 21.48 -9.25 28.03
N LYS A 521 22.25 -8.51 28.83
CA LYS A 521 21.89 -8.13 30.20
C LYS A 521 20.65 -7.23 30.21
N PRO A 522 19.86 -7.21 31.30
CA PRO A 522 18.65 -6.38 31.39
C PRO A 522 18.86 -4.90 31.05
N GLU A 523 19.99 -4.30 31.45
CA GLU A 523 20.31 -2.90 31.19
C GLU A 523 20.55 -2.64 29.69
N SER A 524 21.30 -3.53 29.03
CA SER A 524 21.55 -3.47 27.58
C SER A 524 20.25 -3.66 26.79
N MET A 525 19.40 -4.57 27.22
CA MET A 525 18.09 -4.81 26.60
C MET A 525 17.17 -3.59 26.77
N LYS A 526 17.11 -3.00 27.96
CA LYS A 526 16.36 -1.76 28.18
C LYS A 526 16.85 -0.64 27.27
N ALA A 527 18.17 -0.48 27.13
CA ALA A 527 18.73 0.50 26.21
C ALA A 527 18.35 0.21 24.75
N ALA A 528 18.38 -1.05 24.33
CA ALA A 528 18.03 -1.45 22.96
C ALA A 528 16.58 -1.16 22.58
N PHE A 529 15.66 -1.22 23.54
CA PHE A 529 14.23 -0.97 23.34
C PHE A 529 13.78 0.43 23.78
N THR A 530 14.71 1.32 24.11
CA THR A 530 14.39 2.72 24.40
C THR A 530 14.44 3.51 23.10
N SER A 531 13.35 4.22 22.77
CA SER A 531 13.31 5.09 21.60
C SER A 531 14.34 6.20 21.70
N VAL A 532 15.00 6.51 20.59
CA VAL A 532 15.89 7.68 20.49
C VAL A 532 15.12 8.99 20.72
N VAL A 533 15.81 9.96 21.33
CA VAL A 533 15.40 11.35 21.46
C VAL A 533 16.41 12.19 20.69
N LEU A 534 15.93 13.02 19.77
CA LEU A 534 16.76 13.90 18.93
C LEU A 534 17.31 15.07 19.75
N ASN A 535 18.31 15.79 19.20
CA ASN A 535 18.94 16.94 19.86
C ASN A 535 17.95 18.05 20.27
N ASN A 536 16.81 18.14 19.56
CA ASN A 536 15.72 19.07 19.86
C ASN A 536 14.73 18.58 20.94
N GLY A 537 15.00 17.43 21.57
CA GLY A 537 14.16 16.83 22.61
C GLY A 537 12.94 16.05 22.11
N ARG A 538 12.74 15.94 20.79
CA ARG A 538 11.61 15.20 20.20
C ARG A 538 11.97 13.75 19.89
N THR A 539 10.96 12.88 19.85
CA THR A 539 11.07 11.56 19.22
C THR A 539 10.87 11.66 17.71
N PRO A 540 11.43 10.74 16.90
CA PRO A 540 11.20 10.72 15.46
C PRO A 540 9.72 10.63 15.07
N ASP A 541 9.29 11.43 14.09
CA ASP A 541 7.90 11.47 13.62
C ASP A 541 7.53 10.20 12.82
N SER A 542 8.52 9.51 12.23
CA SER A 542 8.35 8.28 11.44
C SER A 542 8.17 7.00 12.28
N GLY A 543 8.02 7.13 13.60
CA GLY A 543 7.89 6.02 14.54
C GLY A 543 9.07 5.90 15.50
N LYS A 544 8.84 5.19 16.60
CA LYS A 544 9.85 4.98 17.65
C LYS A 544 10.87 3.93 17.19
N TYR A 545 12.14 4.19 17.44
CA TYR A 545 13.23 3.30 17.07
C TYR A 545 14.31 3.27 18.16
N GLY A 546 14.72 2.06 18.53
CA GLY A 546 15.81 1.81 19.48
C GLY A 546 17.07 1.32 18.77
N TYR A 547 17.87 0.46 19.41
CA TYR A 547 19.08 -0.08 18.79
C TYR A 547 18.78 -1.28 17.90
N GLY A 548 18.24 -1.06 16.70
CA GLY A 548 17.97 -2.14 15.74
C GLY A 548 16.57 -2.71 15.79
N TRP A 549 15.66 -2.07 16.55
CA TRP A 549 14.26 -2.42 16.65
C TRP A 549 13.38 -1.20 16.42
N GLY A 550 12.34 -1.38 15.61
CA GLY A 550 11.19 -0.51 15.58
C GLY A 550 10.26 -0.85 16.74
N ILE A 551 9.64 0.19 17.30
CA ILE A 551 8.71 0.08 18.41
C ILE A 551 7.39 0.70 17.95
N ALA A 552 6.36 -0.12 17.88
CA ALA A 552 5.02 0.27 17.46
C ALA A 552 4.01 -0.02 18.57
N GLU A 553 2.84 0.58 18.44
CA GLU A 553 1.67 0.22 19.24
C GLU A 553 0.59 -0.33 18.31
N TYR A 554 -0.06 -1.40 18.74
CA TYR A 554 -1.19 -2.01 18.07
C TYR A 554 -2.32 -2.22 19.08
N ARG A 555 -3.42 -1.46 18.95
CA ARG A 555 -4.59 -1.57 19.83
C ARG A 555 -4.23 -1.59 21.33
N GLY A 556 -3.40 -0.64 21.77
CA GLY A 556 -3.01 -0.48 23.17
C GLY A 556 -1.97 -1.48 23.70
N THR A 557 -1.36 -2.29 22.84
CA THR A 557 -0.22 -3.14 23.21
C THR A 557 1.01 -2.82 22.37
N GLU A 558 2.18 -2.87 23.00
CA GLU A 558 3.44 -2.60 22.32
C GLU A 558 3.86 -3.78 21.44
N SER A 559 4.40 -3.47 20.27
CA SER A 559 4.95 -4.39 19.30
C SER A 559 6.40 -3.99 19.01
N ILE A 560 7.35 -4.84 19.40
CA ILE A 560 8.79 -4.60 19.21
C ILE A 560 9.29 -5.57 18.16
N GLY A 561 9.89 -5.05 17.09
CA GLY A 561 10.29 -5.90 15.98
C GLY A 561 11.14 -5.20 14.94
N HIS A 562 11.34 -5.89 13.83
CA HIS A 562 11.93 -5.29 12.63
C HIS A 562 11.43 -6.04 11.38
N SER A 563 11.25 -5.31 10.29
CA SER A 563 11.00 -5.87 8.97
C SER A 563 12.30 -6.04 8.18
N GLY A 564 12.28 -6.81 7.11
CA GLY A 564 13.37 -6.87 6.15
C GLY A 564 12.85 -6.84 4.74
N GLY A 565 13.61 -6.17 3.86
CA GLY A 565 13.29 -6.11 2.45
C GLY A 565 14.57 -6.20 1.62
N LEU A 566 14.51 -7.04 0.60
CA LEU A 566 15.46 -7.17 -0.51
C LEU A 566 14.63 -7.43 -1.77
N HIS A 567 15.23 -7.28 -2.94
CA HIS A 567 14.57 -7.69 -4.18
C HIS A 567 14.17 -9.18 -4.09
N GLY A 568 12.86 -9.44 -4.13
CA GLY A 568 12.28 -10.77 -4.02
C GLY A 568 12.27 -11.41 -2.63
N PHE A 569 12.57 -10.68 -1.55
CA PHE A 569 12.43 -11.21 -0.18
C PHE A 569 11.87 -10.16 0.76
N ILE A 570 10.84 -10.51 1.52
CA ILE A 570 10.28 -9.67 2.58
C ILE A 570 10.17 -10.52 3.85
N SER A 571 10.48 -9.93 5.00
CA SER A 571 10.48 -10.61 6.29
C SER A 571 9.88 -9.72 7.38
N GLN A 572 9.26 -10.36 8.37
CA GLN A 572 8.73 -9.73 9.58
C GLN A 572 9.07 -10.58 10.78
N LEU A 573 9.62 -9.94 11.82
CA LEU A 573 9.80 -10.52 13.15
C LEU A 573 9.32 -9.51 14.17
N SER A 574 8.30 -9.87 14.94
CA SER A 574 7.77 -9.03 16.01
C SER A 574 7.46 -9.83 17.27
N ARG A 575 7.68 -9.19 18.43
CA ARG A 575 7.25 -9.63 19.75
C ARG A 575 6.22 -8.63 20.28
N LEU A 576 5.14 -9.14 20.87
CA LEU A 576 4.25 -8.37 21.74
C LEU A 576 4.63 -8.72 23.19
N PRO A 577 5.48 -7.93 23.87
CA PRO A 577 6.11 -8.35 25.12
C PRO A 577 5.11 -8.63 26.24
N ALA A 578 4.08 -7.79 26.37
CA ALA A 578 3.03 -7.93 27.38
C ALA A 578 2.24 -9.25 27.27
N HIS A 579 2.24 -9.88 26.09
CA HIS A 579 1.54 -11.13 25.83
C HIS A 579 2.49 -12.30 25.57
N ASN A 580 3.80 -12.06 25.69
CA ASN A 580 4.85 -13.04 25.47
C ASN A 580 4.70 -13.80 24.14
N LEU A 581 4.26 -13.08 23.10
CA LEU A 581 3.82 -13.63 21.82
C LEU A 581 4.75 -13.16 20.68
N THR A 582 5.39 -14.10 19.98
CA THR A 582 6.19 -13.82 18.77
C THR A 582 5.40 -14.19 17.52
N VAL A 583 5.52 -13.37 16.49
CA VAL A 583 5.14 -13.72 15.12
C VAL A 583 6.34 -13.54 14.20
N VAL A 584 6.60 -14.57 13.39
CA VAL A 584 7.59 -14.55 12.31
C VAL A 584 6.91 -14.88 10.98
N ILE A 585 7.14 -14.03 9.98
CA ILE A 585 6.61 -14.23 8.62
C ILE A 585 7.75 -14.01 7.63
N LEU A 586 8.04 -15.00 6.78
CA LEU A 586 9.06 -14.93 5.74
C LEU A 586 8.43 -15.23 4.37
N THR A 587 8.72 -14.41 3.36
CA THR A 587 8.31 -14.66 1.98
C THR A 587 9.43 -14.40 0.99
N ASN A 588 9.45 -15.15 -0.11
CA ASN A 588 10.37 -14.98 -1.23
C ASN A 588 9.70 -14.26 -2.41
N THR A 589 8.85 -13.27 -2.13
CA THR A 589 8.37 -12.32 -3.14
C THR A 589 8.24 -10.89 -2.61
N SER A 590 8.47 -9.94 -3.50
CA SER A 590 8.22 -8.51 -3.26
C SER A 590 7.43 -7.93 -4.43
N PRO A 591 6.25 -7.32 -4.20
CA PRO A 591 5.56 -7.21 -2.90
C PRO A 591 5.02 -8.56 -2.39
N PRO A 592 4.74 -8.71 -1.07
CA PRO A 592 4.04 -9.88 -0.54
C PRO A 592 2.65 -10.06 -1.17
N VAL A 593 2.20 -11.31 -1.29
CA VAL A 593 0.96 -11.67 -2.02
C VAL A 593 -0.20 -12.07 -1.10
N SER A 594 -0.03 -11.94 0.22
CA SER A 594 -1.01 -12.23 1.27
C SER A 594 -0.79 -11.28 2.44
N GLU A 595 -1.65 -11.33 3.47
CA GLU A 595 -1.46 -10.61 4.73
C GLU A 595 -0.02 -10.81 5.25
N PHE A 596 0.66 -9.73 5.57
CA PHE A 596 2.07 -9.75 5.96
C PHE A 596 2.33 -8.89 7.19
N ASN A 597 1.30 -8.37 7.85
CA ASN A 597 1.41 -7.65 9.10
C ASN A 597 1.42 -8.62 10.28
N PRO A 598 2.53 -8.75 11.04
CA PRO A 598 2.61 -9.65 12.17
C PRO A 598 1.61 -9.31 13.29
N SER A 599 1.17 -8.06 13.41
CA SER A 599 0.19 -7.64 14.42
C SER A 599 -1.23 -8.15 14.11
N VAL A 600 -1.59 -8.24 12.83
CA VAL A 600 -2.87 -8.84 12.40
C VAL A 600 -2.86 -10.35 12.67
N ILE A 601 -1.73 -11.01 12.44
CA ILE A 601 -1.57 -12.42 12.78
C ILE A 601 -1.60 -12.64 14.30
N ALA A 602 -0.97 -11.77 15.08
CA ALA A 602 -1.02 -11.80 16.54
C ALA A 602 -2.46 -11.64 17.06
N GLU A 603 -3.25 -10.73 16.47
CA GLU A 603 -4.65 -10.47 16.83
C GLU A 603 -5.49 -11.76 16.84
N TYR A 604 -5.27 -12.69 15.91
CA TYR A 604 -6.00 -13.96 15.88
C TYR A 604 -5.85 -14.81 17.15
N PHE A 605 -4.80 -14.61 17.94
CA PHE A 605 -4.53 -15.35 19.18
C PHE A 605 -4.88 -14.57 20.46
N ILE A 606 -4.97 -13.25 20.39
CA ILE A 606 -5.11 -12.39 21.58
C ILE A 606 -6.13 -11.25 21.42
N TRP A 607 -7.03 -11.32 20.43
CA TRP A 607 -8.01 -10.26 20.13
C TRP A 607 -8.83 -9.81 21.35
N ASP A 608 -9.08 -10.71 22.29
CA ASP A 608 -9.81 -10.48 23.55
C ASP A 608 -9.02 -9.70 24.59
N LYS A 609 -7.69 -9.62 24.43
CA LYS A 609 -6.76 -8.86 25.28
C LYS A 609 -6.33 -7.53 24.67
N LEU A 610 -6.69 -7.27 23.41
CA LEU A 610 -6.39 -6.04 22.71
C LEU A 610 -7.45 -4.98 22.97
N GLY A 611 -7.04 -3.70 22.88
CA GLY A 611 -7.92 -2.55 23.01
C GLY A 611 -9.07 -2.60 22.01
N LYS A 612 -10.25 -2.14 22.44
CA LYS A 612 -11.44 -2.03 21.59
C LYS A 612 -11.25 -0.92 20.55
N GLN A 613 -11.97 -1.04 19.43
CA GLN A 613 -11.98 -0.04 18.38
C GLN A 613 -13.40 0.48 18.18
N SER A 614 -13.51 1.77 17.87
CA SER A 614 -14.80 2.42 17.59
C SER A 614 -15.48 1.82 16.37
N SER A 615 -16.80 1.72 16.33
CA SER A 615 -17.51 1.49 15.06
C SER A 615 -17.98 2.85 14.50
N PHE A 616 -18.41 2.84 13.25
CA PHE A 616 -18.72 4.02 12.47
C PHE A 616 -20.14 3.92 11.92
N ALA A 617 -20.98 4.90 12.28
CA ALA A 617 -22.31 5.10 11.73
C ALA A 617 -22.41 6.56 11.29
N GLN A 618 -22.95 6.78 10.10
CA GLN A 618 -23.21 8.12 9.60
C GLN A 618 -24.38 8.74 10.36
N SER A 619 -24.18 9.98 10.78
CA SER A 619 -25.18 10.86 11.38
C SER A 619 -25.53 12.00 10.42
N ALA A 620 -26.54 12.79 10.73
CA ALA A 620 -26.75 14.04 10.02
C ALA A 620 -25.62 15.02 10.39
N SER A 621 -25.07 15.73 9.40
CA SER A 621 -24.14 16.82 9.68
C SER A 621 -24.85 17.89 10.50
N THR A 622 -24.26 18.27 11.63
CA THR A 622 -24.78 19.28 12.56
C THR A 622 -23.83 20.47 12.59
N GLY A 623 -23.87 21.31 11.54
CA GLY A 623 -23.11 22.56 11.51
C GLY A 623 -22.64 22.99 10.11
N ASP A 624 -22.00 24.16 10.04
CA ASP A 624 -21.34 24.64 8.83
C ASP A 624 -20.06 23.85 8.59
N VAL A 625 -20.08 22.99 7.56
CA VAL A 625 -18.92 22.17 7.20
C VAL A 625 -17.73 23.00 6.72
N LYS A 626 -17.94 24.26 6.31
CA LYS A 626 -16.85 25.15 5.91
C LYS A 626 -15.89 25.47 7.06
N ALA A 627 -16.35 25.40 8.31
CA ALA A 627 -15.48 25.62 9.46
C ALA A 627 -14.30 24.62 9.54
N TYR A 628 -14.45 23.43 8.95
CA TYR A 628 -13.43 22.38 8.93
C TYR A 628 -12.46 22.51 7.77
N GLU A 629 -12.78 23.31 6.73
CA GLU A 629 -11.92 23.48 5.57
C GLU A 629 -10.54 24.04 5.97
N GLY A 630 -9.52 23.59 5.25
CA GLY A 630 -8.15 24.04 5.42
C GLY A 630 -7.14 22.90 5.37
N ARG A 631 -5.87 23.28 5.55
CA ARG A 631 -4.73 22.36 5.58
C ARG A 631 -4.42 21.93 7.01
N TYR A 632 -4.15 20.65 7.20
CA TYR A 632 -3.79 20.06 8.50
C TYR A 632 -2.44 19.36 8.39
N ASP A 633 -1.53 19.66 9.31
CA ASP A 633 -0.19 19.08 9.35
C ASP A 633 -0.28 17.60 9.75
N PHE A 634 0.12 16.72 8.83
CA PHE A 634 0.15 15.27 9.05
C PHE A 634 1.58 14.77 9.35
N GLY A 635 2.53 15.69 9.53
CA GLY A 635 3.93 15.39 9.82
C GLY A 635 4.76 15.04 8.58
N ASN A 636 6.09 15.15 8.69
CA ASN A 636 7.05 14.86 7.61
C ASN A 636 6.76 15.58 6.28
N GLY A 637 6.18 16.78 6.33
CA GLY A 637 5.82 17.56 5.14
C GLY A 637 4.49 17.15 4.50
N ALA A 638 3.86 16.06 4.94
CA ALA A 638 2.54 15.65 4.48
C ALA A 638 1.45 16.54 5.08
N VAL A 639 0.45 16.85 4.27
CA VAL A 639 -0.70 17.69 4.61
C VAL A 639 -1.97 16.94 4.29
N MET A 640 -2.92 16.96 5.21
CA MET A 640 -4.30 16.58 4.94
C MET A 640 -5.09 17.85 4.60
N ILE A 641 -5.58 17.94 3.37
CA ILE A 641 -6.44 19.02 2.91
C ILE A 641 -7.89 18.60 3.13
N ILE A 642 -8.63 19.42 3.89
CA ILE A 642 -10.08 19.27 4.06
C ILE A 642 -10.78 20.29 3.18
N THR A 643 -11.72 19.80 2.36
CA THR A 643 -12.56 20.62 1.47
C THR A 643 -14.03 20.27 1.68
N SER A 644 -14.95 21.16 1.30
CA SER A 644 -16.38 20.88 1.29
C SER A 644 -17.03 21.09 -0.06
N LYS A 645 -18.02 20.25 -0.39
CA LYS A 645 -18.88 20.39 -1.58
C LYS A 645 -20.27 19.85 -1.24
N ASP A 646 -21.31 20.61 -1.57
CA ASP A 646 -22.71 20.25 -1.32
C ASP A 646 -22.97 19.81 0.14
N ASN A 647 -22.37 20.52 1.09
CA ASN A 647 -22.41 20.24 2.53
C ASN A 647 -21.79 18.90 2.98
N ASN A 648 -20.97 18.27 2.12
CA ASN A 648 -20.16 17.09 2.45
C ASN A 648 -18.68 17.48 2.56
N LEU A 649 -17.95 16.81 3.44
CA LEU A 649 -16.51 16.98 3.57
C LEU A 649 -15.73 15.94 2.77
N PHE A 650 -14.60 16.36 2.26
CA PHE A 650 -13.62 15.52 1.60
C PHE A 650 -12.25 15.76 2.22
N ALA A 651 -11.47 14.70 2.35
CA ALA A 651 -10.12 14.74 2.89
C ALA A 651 -9.14 14.13 1.89
N GLN A 652 -8.10 14.89 1.56
CA GLN A 652 -7.01 14.46 0.70
C GLN A 652 -5.70 14.55 1.47
N LEU A 653 -5.08 13.40 1.75
CA LEU A 653 -3.71 13.35 2.25
C LEU A 653 -2.73 13.47 1.07
N SER A 654 -1.59 14.13 1.26
CA SER A 654 -0.56 14.30 0.22
C SER A 654 -0.27 12.99 -0.54
N GLY A 655 -0.39 13.04 -1.88
CA GLY A 655 -0.17 11.89 -2.76
C GLY A 655 -1.28 10.83 -2.76
N GLN A 656 -2.35 11.04 -2.01
CA GLN A 656 -3.53 10.16 -2.00
C GLN A 656 -4.71 10.79 -2.77
N PRO A 657 -5.65 9.95 -3.23
CA PRO A 657 -6.92 10.44 -3.75
C PRO A 657 -7.71 11.24 -2.71
N ASN A 658 -8.58 12.13 -3.19
CA ASN A 658 -9.49 12.87 -2.32
C ASN A 658 -10.69 11.97 -1.96
N PHE A 659 -10.86 11.67 -0.67
CA PHE A 659 -11.91 10.76 -0.21
C PHE A 659 -13.01 11.51 0.55
N PRO A 660 -14.30 11.15 0.37
CA PRO A 660 -15.35 11.66 1.22
C PRO A 660 -15.16 11.19 2.66
N ILE A 661 -15.39 12.10 3.62
CA ILE A 661 -15.47 11.78 5.04
C ILE A 661 -16.87 12.04 5.55
N PHE A 662 -17.36 11.13 6.38
CA PHE A 662 -18.76 11.08 6.78
C PHE A 662 -18.91 11.50 8.24
N PRO A 663 -19.89 12.35 8.58
CA PRO A 663 -20.10 12.77 9.96
C PRO A 663 -20.60 11.59 10.82
N GLN A 664 -19.99 11.39 11.98
CA GLN A 664 -20.45 10.45 13.02
C GLN A 664 -21.02 11.19 14.24
N GLY A 665 -20.71 12.48 14.38
CA GLY A 665 -21.27 13.36 15.39
C GLY A 665 -20.85 14.80 15.14
N GLN A 666 -21.06 15.67 16.14
CA GLN A 666 -20.56 17.04 16.07
C GLN A 666 -19.02 17.03 16.04
N ASP A 667 -18.44 17.70 15.04
CA ASP A 667 -16.99 17.78 14.81
C ASP A 667 -16.28 16.43 14.59
N ASP A 668 -16.99 15.31 14.43
CA ASP A 668 -16.41 13.95 14.36
C ASP A 668 -16.74 13.29 13.01
N TYR A 669 -15.71 12.88 12.27
CA TYR A 669 -15.83 12.36 10.91
C TYR A 669 -15.01 11.09 10.72
N PHE A 670 -15.43 10.22 9.80
CA PHE A 670 -14.75 8.96 9.49
C PHE A 670 -14.68 8.65 7.99
N TRP A 671 -13.75 7.77 7.62
CA TRP A 671 -13.61 7.27 6.26
C TRP A 671 -14.37 5.95 6.11
N LYS A 672 -15.07 5.78 4.98
CA LYS A 672 -15.63 4.46 4.59
C LYS A 672 -14.62 3.59 3.83
N VAL A 673 -13.55 4.18 3.29
CA VAL A 673 -12.53 3.45 2.52
C VAL A 673 -11.47 2.80 3.42
N VAL A 674 -11.33 3.27 4.65
CA VAL A 674 -10.34 2.78 5.62
C VAL A 674 -10.88 3.01 7.04
N PRO A 675 -10.59 2.14 8.03
CA PRO A 675 -11.01 2.34 9.42
C PRO A 675 -10.21 3.47 10.10
N ALA A 676 -10.55 4.70 9.74
CA ALA A 676 -9.97 5.93 10.28
C ALA A 676 -11.06 6.93 10.65
N ARG A 677 -10.75 7.82 11.59
CA ARG A 677 -11.59 8.94 12.02
C ARG A 677 -10.75 10.17 12.33
N ILE A 678 -11.38 11.33 12.29
CA ILE A 678 -10.82 12.61 12.72
C ILE A 678 -11.87 13.36 13.52
N LYS A 679 -11.52 13.71 14.75
CA LYS A 679 -12.32 14.60 15.59
C LYS A 679 -11.71 15.99 15.59
N PHE A 680 -12.39 16.96 14.98
CA PHE A 680 -11.96 18.34 14.98
C PHE A 680 -12.13 18.96 16.36
N VAL A 681 -11.11 19.69 16.82
CA VAL A 681 -11.09 20.31 18.14
C VAL A 681 -11.09 21.82 17.99
N ARG A 682 -12.04 22.46 18.66
CA ARG A 682 -12.23 23.92 18.66
C ARG A 682 -11.59 24.57 19.87
N ASN A 683 -11.13 25.80 19.73
CA ASN A 683 -10.75 26.65 20.85
C ASN A 683 -11.98 27.30 21.52
N GLU A 684 -11.76 28.09 22.58
CA GLU A 684 -12.82 28.82 23.30
C GLU A 684 -13.61 29.81 22.42
N LYS A 685 -13.05 30.23 21.28
CA LYS A 685 -13.70 31.11 20.29
C LYS A 685 -14.53 30.32 19.26
N GLY A 686 -14.56 29.00 19.34
CA GLY A 686 -15.26 28.13 18.40
C GLY A 686 -14.50 27.82 17.11
N GLU A 687 -13.24 28.25 16.98
CA GLU A 687 -12.41 28.04 15.79
C GLU A 687 -11.76 26.66 15.85
N VAL A 688 -11.80 25.90 14.75
CA VAL A 688 -11.10 24.61 14.64
C VAL A 688 -9.60 24.85 14.63
N THR A 689 -8.87 24.21 15.55
CA THR A 689 -7.42 24.39 15.72
C THR A 689 -6.60 23.18 15.32
N HIS A 690 -7.17 21.97 15.45
CA HIS A 690 -6.54 20.72 15.07
C HIS A 690 -7.60 19.63 14.89
N GLY A 691 -7.19 18.49 14.36
CA GLY A 691 -7.93 17.25 14.43
C GLY A 691 -7.19 16.22 15.29
N ASP A 692 -7.94 15.46 16.07
CA ASP A 692 -7.48 14.21 16.68
C ASP A 692 -7.79 13.08 15.69
N PHE A 693 -6.78 12.72 14.90
CA PHE A 693 -6.86 11.63 13.93
C PHE A 693 -6.62 10.29 14.63
N GLU A 694 -7.42 9.28 14.29
CA GLU A 694 -7.24 7.91 14.76
C GLU A 694 -7.38 6.93 13.59
N GLN A 695 -6.45 6.00 13.45
CA GLN A 695 -6.50 4.93 12.46
C GLN A 695 -5.91 3.65 13.03
N ASN A 696 -6.64 2.53 12.93
CA ASN A 696 -6.22 1.22 13.45
C ASN A 696 -5.77 1.27 14.93
N GLY A 697 -6.40 2.14 15.73
CA GLY A 697 -6.06 2.39 17.14
C GLY A 697 -4.84 3.30 17.38
N GLN A 698 -4.10 3.71 16.34
CA GLN A 698 -3.06 4.73 16.44
C GLN A 698 -3.69 6.11 16.44
N LYS A 699 -3.15 7.03 17.25
CA LYS A 699 -3.66 8.40 17.37
C LYS A 699 -2.59 9.41 16.97
N LEU A 700 -3.01 10.43 16.22
CA LEU A 700 -2.17 11.53 15.77
C LEU A 700 -2.93 12.84 15.94
N LYS A 701 -2.29 13.83 16.55
CA LYS A 701 -2.79 15.21 16.56
C LYS A 701 -2.33 15.91 15.28
N VAL A 702 -3.27 16.34 14.46
CA VAL A 702 -3.00 17.04 13.18
C VAL A 702 -3.36 18.51 13.31
N ASN A 703 -2.35 19.37 13.44
CA ASN A 703 -2.57 20.80 13.70
C ASN A 703 -3.12 21.49 12.43
N LYS A 704 -4.12 22.35 12.58
CA LYS A 704 -4.59 23.18 11.46
C LYS A 704 -3.49 24.18 11.12
N LEU A 705 -3.02 24.13 9.88
CA LEU A 705 -2.02 25.03 9.36
C LEU A 705 -2.64 26.40 9.10
N LYS A 706 -1.83 27.44 9.31
CA LYS A 706 -2.20 28.79 8.89
C LYS A 706 -2.15 28.84 7.36
N GLU A 707 -3.24 29.29 6.74
CA GLU A 707 -3.24 29.56 5.31
C GLU A 707 -2.37 30.78 5.01
N GLU A 708 -1.48 30.63 4.04
CA GLU A 708 -0.67 31.75 3.57
C GLU A 708 -1.49 32.64 2.64
N THR A 709 -1.25 33.94 2.71
CA THR A 709 -1.92 34.89 1.81
C THR A 709 -1.25 34.82 0.45
N ILE A 710 -1.96 34.27 -0.53
CA ILE A 710 -1.48 34.24 -1.91
C ILE A 710 -1.59 35.64 -2.50
N VAL A 711 -0.49 36.15 -3.05
CA VAL A 711 -0.41 37.48 -3.65
C VAL A 711 -0.32 37.39 -5.16
N LYS A 712 -0.76 38.42 -5.88
CA LYS A 712 -0.54 38.48 -7.32
C LYS A 712 0.89 38.97 -7.59
N VAL A 713 1.67 38.18 -8.34
CA VAL A 713 2.99 38.58 -8.85
C VAL A 713 2.94 38.71 -10.37
N ASP A 714 3.82 39.52 -10.94
CA ASP A 714 3.97 39.64 -12.40
C ASP A 714 4.59 38.34 -12.95
N PRO A 715 3.89 37.56 -13.80
CA PRO A 715 4.42 36.32 -14.36
C PRO A 715 5.75 36.50 -15.11
N ALA A 716 6.07 37.71 -15.58
CA ALA A 716 7.33 37.99 -16.24
C ALA A 716 8.57 37.70 -15.37
N ILE A 717 8.43 37.72 -14.03
CA ILE A 717 9.56 37.44 -13.12
C ILE A 717 9.94 35.96 -13.11
N TRP A 718 9.00 35.06 -13.39
CA TRP A 718 9.18 33.61 -13.28
C TRP A 718 10.21 33.07 -14.26
N LYS A 719 10.43 33.75 -15.39
CA LYS A 719 11.47 33.38 -16.34
C LYS A 719 12.87 33.34 -15.70
N LYS A 720 13.09 34.14 -14.64
CA LYS A 720 14.35 34.15 -13.89
C LYS A 720 14.50 32.97 -12.93
N TYR A 721 13.38 32.33 -12.58
CA TYR A 721 13.30 31.21 -11.63
C TYR A 721 13.37 29.86 -12.32
N GLU A 722 12.99 29.79 -13.60
CA GLU A 722 13.11 28.57 -14.40
C GLU A 722 14.53 28.02 -14.39
N GLY A 723 14.63 26.70 -14.27
CA GLY A 723 15.90 25.99 -14.22
C GLY A 723 15.83 24.70 -13.42
N LYS A 724 16.97 24.04 -13.31
CA LYS A 724 17.14 22.82 -12.53
C LYS A 724 17.90 23.14 -11.25
N TYR A 725 17.38 22.65 -10.13
CA TYR A 725 17.94 22.84 -8.81
C TYR A 725 18.22 21.47 -8.20
N LYS A 726 19.48 21.22 -7.83
CA LYS A 726 19.89 19.98 -7.18
C LYS A 726 19.49 20.02 -5.71
N PHE A 727 18.62 19.11 -5.31
CA PHE A 727 18.16 18.95 -3.93
C PHE A 727 18.41 17.51 -3.49
N GLN A 728 19.42 17.30 -2.64
CA GLN A 728 19.89 15.96 -2.29
C GLN A 728 20.16 15.14 -3.58
N ASP A 729 19.52 13.98 -3.74
CA ASP A 729 19.62 13.12 -4.93
C ASP A 729 18.59 13.45 -6.03
N LEU A 730 17.72 14.44 -5.77
CA LEU A 730 16.66 14.85 -6.68
C LEU A 730 17.07 16.10 -7.48
N ILE A 731 16.51 16.21 -8.68
CA ILE A 731 16.54 17.45 -9.45
C ILE A 731 15.15 18.03 -9.39
N ILE A 732 15.03 19.23 -8.84
CA ILE A 732 13.80 20.02 -8.87
C ILE A 732 13.86 20.89 -10.11
N THR A 733 12.97 20.62 -11.05
CA THR A 733 12.78 21.44 -12.24
C THR A 733 11.72 22.48 -11.95
N ILE A 734 12.10 23.76 -12.03
CA ILE A 734 11.17 24.89 -12.00
C ILE A 734 10.86 25.29 -13.43
N SER A 735 9.57 25.36 -13.76
CA SER A 735 9.08 25.70 -15.11
C SER A 735 7.85 26.57 -15.03
N THR A 736 7.50 27.23 -16.14
CA THR A 736 6.21 27.89 -16.30
C THR A 736 5.36 27.20 -17.36
N SER A 737 4.07 27.03 -17.07
CA SER A 737 3.07 26.58 -18.03
C SER A 737 1.73 27.20 -17.67
N ASP A 738 0.93 27.58 -18.68
CA ASP A 738 -0.46 28.03 -18.50
C ASP A 738 -0.65 29.15 -17.46
N GLY A 739 0.31 30.07 -17.37
CA GLY A 739 0.28 31.17 -16.41
C GLY A 739 0.51 30.75 -14.95
N LYS A 740 1.14 29.60 -14.74
CA LYS A 740 1.52 29.07 -13.42
C LYS A 740 3.01 28.83 -13.34
N LEU A 741 3.56 28.98 -12.13
CA LEU A 741 4.90 28.51 -11.79
C LEU A 741 4.79 27.10 -11.23
N LEU A 742 5.59 26.19 -11.74
CA LEU A 742 5.53 24.77 -11.43
C LEU A 742 6.87 24.28 -10.88
N ALA A 743 6.81 23.31 -9.97
CA ALA A 743 7.97 22.59 -9.46
C ALA A 743 7.77 21.08 -9.61
N GLN A 744 8.75 20.40 -10.19
CA GLN A 744 8.75 18.95 -10.33
C GLN A 744 10.08 18.37 -9.86
N ALA A 745 10.05 17.54 -8.82
CA ALA A 745 11.20 16.72 -8.44
C ALA A 745 11.28 15.46 -9.30
N THR A 746 12.49 14.93 -9.54
CA THR A 746 12.71 13.68 -10.30
C THR A 746 11.79 12.55 -9.84
N ASN A 747 11.05 11.94 -10.77
CA ASN A 747 10.07 10.86 -10.52
C ASN A 747 8.94 11.21 -9.54
N GLN A 748 8.66 12.50 -9.34
CA GLN A 748 7.54 12.96 -8.53
C GLN A 748 6.51 13.74 -9.37
N PRO A 749 5.27 13.87 -8.87
CA PRO A 749 4.28 14.74 -9.47
C PRO A 749 4.76 16.19 -9.57
N THR A 750 4.24 16.91 -10.56
CA THR A 750 4.44 18.35 -10.69
C THR A 750 3.46 19.08 -9.77
N PHE A 751 3.96 20.05 -9.00
CA PHE A 751 3.16 20.89 -8.11
C PHE A 751 3.13 22.34 -8.57
N GLU A 752 2.01 23.01 -8.34
CA GLU A 752 1.90 24.47 -8.54
C GLU A 752 2.54 25.21 -7.36
N LEU A 753 3.37 26.22 -7.67
CA LEU A 753 3.96 27.13 -6.71
C LEU A 753 3.09 28.38 -6.57
N LEU A 754 2.45 28.52 -5.42
CA LEU A 754 1.58 29.65 -5.12
C LEU A 754 2.39 30.80 -4.49
N PRO A 755 2.40 32.00 -5.10
CA PRO A 755 3.19 33.14 -4.62
C PRO A 755 2.67 33.70 -3.29
N VAL A 756 3.54 33.77 -2.28
CA VAL A 756 3.32 34.49 -1.01
C VAL A 756 4.05 35.85 -1.03
N SER A 757 5.16 35.92 -1.76
CA SER A 757 5.82 37.17 -2.15
C SER A 757 6.45 36.99 -3.54
N GLU A 758 7.22 37.96 -4.02
CA GLU A 758 7.96 37.78 -5.28
C GLU A 758 8.91 36.57 -5.22
N LEU A 759 9.53 36.31 -4.07
CA LEU A 759 10.56 35.26 -3.91
C LEU A 759 10.11 34.07 -3.07
N ASP A 760 8.97 34.16 -2.41
CA ASP A 760 8.47 33.11 -1.55
C ASP A 760 7.23 32.46 -2.15
N TYR A 761 7.26 31.14 -2.25
CA TYR A 761 6.17 30.34 -2.79
C TYR A 761 5.84 29.20 -1.85
N VAL A 762 4.59 28.77 -1.86
CA VAL A 762 4.15 27.59 -1.12
C VAL A 762 3.53 26.56 -2.05
N VAL A 763 3.61 25.31 -1.64
CA VAL A 763 2.89 24.20 -2.28
C VAL A 763 1.65 23.93 -1.44
N ARG A 764 0.47 23.87 -2.06
CA ARG A 764 -0.78 23.66 -1.31
C ARG A 764 -0.85 22.24 -0.71
N GLU A 765 -0.38 21.26 -1.47
CA GLU A 765 -0.44 19.83 -1.19
C GLU A 765 0.62 19.34 -0.20
N LEU A 766 1.60 20.19 0.13
CA LEU A 766 2.71 19.88 1.03
C LEU A 766 2.85 20.97 2.08
N ASN A 767 3.39 20.66 3.25
CA ASN A 767 3.77 21.68 4.24
C ASN A 767 5.14 22.26 3.84
N ALA A 768 5.23 22.83 2.64
CA ALA A 768 6.48 23.26 2.01
C ALA A 768 6.44 24.73 1.57
N LYS A 769 7.48 25.48 1.92
CA LYS A 769 7.77 26.83 1.42
C LYS A 769 9.08 26.83 0.65
N LEU A 770 9.06 27.34 -0.58
CA LEU A 770 10.24 27.53 -1.42
C LEU A 770 10.57 29.02 -1.45
N SER A 771 11.80 29.35 -1.03
CA SER A 771 12.30 30.73 -1.03
C SER A 771 13.42 30.85 -2.06
N PHE A 772 13.19 31.58 -3.14
CA PHE A 772 14.17 31.82 -4.19
C PHE A 772 15.21 32.84 -3.72
N VAL A 773 16.47 32.43 -3.58
CA VAL A 773 17.54 33.30 -3.09
C VAL A 773 18.30 33.90 -4.27
N LYS A 774 18.38 35.24 -4.28
CA LYS A 774 19.13 36.01 -5.27
C LYS A 774 20.61 36.09 -4.89
N SER A 775 21.48 35.91 -5.88
CA SER A 775 22.87 36.37 -5.86
C SER A 775 23.06 37.28 -7.07
N GLU A 776 23.42 38.54 -6.82
CA GLU A 776 23.37 39.60 -7.83
C GLU A 776 21.95 39.73 -8.44
N GLU A 777 21.80 39.54 -9.77
CA GLU A 777 20.49 39.59 -10.46
C GLU A 777 19.91 38.21 -10.83
N LYS A 778 20.57 37.12 -10.42
CA LYS A 778 20.14 35.75 -10.74
C LYS A 778 19.75 34.98 -9.47
N ILE A 779 18.86 34.00 -9.62
CA ILE A 779 18.61 33.05 -8.53
C ILE A 779 19.80 32.11 -8.42
N SER A 780 20.38 31.99 -7.23
CA SER A 780 21.50 31.09 -6.92
C SER A 780 21.04 29.72 -6.42
N HIS A 781 19.99 29.69 -5.60
CA HIS A 781 19.46 28.47 -4.99
C HIS A 781 18.03 28.72 -4.49
N ILE A 782 17.35 27.64 -4.12
CA ILE A 782 16.06 27.67 -3.45
C ILE A 782 16.26 27.14 -2.03
N VAL A 783 15.80 27.88 -1.02
CA VAL A 783 15.67 27.36 0.33
C VAL A 783 14.30 26.68 0.42
N ILE A 784 14.29 25.39 0.65
CA ILE A 784 13.08 24.59 0.85
C ILE A 784 12.87 24.40 2.34
N ASP A 785 11.78 24.95 2.86
CA ASP A 785 11.33 24.77 4.24
C ASP A 785 10.16 23.79 4.25
N MET A 786 10.40 22.56 4.70
CA MET A 786 9.36 21.55 4.87
C MET A 786 8.99 21.40 6.35
N GLY A 787 7.90 22.04 6.76
CA GLY A 787 7.39 21.98 8.13
C GLY A 787 8.40 22.46 9.19
N GLY A 788 9.22 23.46 8.85
CA GLY A 788 10.27 24.03 9.70
C GLY A 788 11.68 23.47 9.43
N ARG A 789 11.81 22.44 8.58
CA ARG A 789 13.11 21.87 8.17
C ARG A 789 13.59 22.57 6.90
N LYS A 790 14.65 23.38 7.02
CA LYS A 790 15.23 24.12 5.89
C LYS A 790 16.34 23.33 5.21
N SER A 791 16.39 23.40 3.90
CA SER A 791 17.41 22.72 3.09
C SER A 791 17.59 23.45 1.77
N ASP A 792 18.82 23.47 1.26
CA ASP A 792 19.13 24.20 0.02
C ASP A 792 19.03 23.30 -1.20
N ALA A 793 18.42 23.83 -2.25
CA ALA A 793 18.45 23.27 -3.59
C ALA A 793 19.28 24.19 -4.49
N LEU A 794 20.50 23.76 -4.81
CA LEU A 794 21.47 24.58 -5.54
C LEU A 794 21.13 24.60 -7.03
N ARG A 795 21.12 25.79 -7.65
CA ARG A 795 20.89 25.91 -9.09
C ARG A 795 22.02 25.22 -9.86
N MET A 796 21.67 24.37 -10.82
CA MET A 796 22.62 23.59 -11.63
C MET A 796 23.05 24.33 -12.91
N GLU A 797 22.16 25.18 -13.45
CA GLU A 797 22.37 25.98 -14.67
C GLU A 797 21.72 27.37 -14.55
#